data_AF-A0A2D6IP84-F1
#
_entry.id   AF-A0A2D6IP84-F1
#
_cell.length_a   1.000
_cell.length_b   1.000
_cell.length_c   1.000
_cell.angle_alpha   90.00
_cell.angle_beta   90.00
_cell.angle_gamma   90.00
#
_symmetry.space_group_name_H-M   'P 1'
#
loop_
_entity.id
_entity.type
_entity.pdbx_description
1 polymer ?
#
loop_
_entity_poly.entity_id
_entity_poly.type
_entity_poly.pdbx_seq_one_letter_code
_entity_poly.pdbx_strand_id
1 'polypeptide(L)'
;VGGRFNGLIDFDPGDDHEQIHELSSAQGDAFLVTAFGPPLGIDRWWATVGDERLVATVTMRIPTGDTYFIDVNIDGVANTWDLTDGATILINGHRTADEDLLGLGIFDLGRLEAGVSTFRIDAFEVPDTGVVEGITFRLRTDDGIVEDATLETLFIADFPSGFASDTTFTINTGAEDPVDVDEAGLVALFSPTLHFSTGEDYAVPFEINNFLADLEARNKDVMFVDAQGDSKDWLDLSVYADMPNGFTDENTTSAIYGSVLVCHEQHTNCTAGEDIAISYYWFMPRSNWGEKGGFNTHEGDWEGVAAFLRKEADGSWRPRGMALAQHVSLFGAGGGVFSPSWPLYGQSGTHATIYVGLGGHASYAKADTNTIFTPAGFRDEVHDGKISVTAVNTPALGRVVSSDGPSRFLAYPGTWGNPNLSLSLGDEGPSGPAFQATNASGSDRGFRWLQPWRWANGLERVIHTDDDGASDAQENGAPNGGDGNNDGILDSLQSTVVSFASLAGGAYGTLVASAGEVRGLSFFPATTPDPEIETPLGYFDYEVTALNNGEAITVTYLLDGVATNDFYIEQNGQWVPFRYDGETGAIVNGTMITVHYVDGGRGDADGIVNGVILDPGLPVVDPFPWHNRENRYDANNDGFTAPLDALVIINRLNDGEGGLLPVFGPLVTPNRKFYDVNGDGQMVPLDVLLIINELNRVVTGEGEGVIGAFWVAPFVSVPQTDGHRPTTTSVDEVMADYITPAVPVDLVTVLARERTEPSVVEQDDLLPQVFDDVLAELCSL
;
A
#
# COMPACT_ATOMS: atom_id res chain seq x y z
N VAL A 1 -6.51 32.06 -47.43
CA VAL A 1 -5.83 33.24 -48.03
C VAL A 1 -6.67 33.75 -49.20
N GLY A 2 -7.02 35.04 -49.22
CA GLY A 2 -8.12 35.59 -50.03
C GLY A 2 -7.92 35.65 -51.55
N GLY A 3 -8.15 34.53 -52.25
CA GLY A 3 -8.39 34.49 -53.70
C GLY A 3 -9.86 34.15 -54.01
N ARG A 4 -10.36 34.55 -55.19
CA ARG A 4 -11.67 34.12 -55.72
C ARG A 4 -11.46 33.08 -56.81
N PHE A 5 -12.12 31.93 -56.68
CA PHE A 5 -12.21 30.89 -57.70
C PHE A 5 -13.51 31.01 -58.49
N ASN A 6 -13.49 30.69 -59.78
CA ASN A 6 -14.68 30.55 -60.61
C ASN A 6 -14.61 29.19 -61.33
N GLY A 7 -15.43 28.24 -60.89
CA GLY A 7 -15.61 26.92 -61.48
C GLY A 7 -16.89 26.28 -60.95
N LEU A 8 -17.56 25.46 -61.77
CA LEU A 8 -18.71 24.66 -61.35
C LEU A 8 -18.17 23.35 -60.75
N ILE A 9 -18.49 23.11 -59.48
CA ILE A 9 -18.28 21.82 -58.81
C ILE A 9 -19.63 21.10 -58.90
N ASP A 10 -19.67 19.96 -59.58
CA ASP A 10 -20.85 19.11 -59.69
C ASP A 10 -20.73 18.03 -58.62
N PHE A 11 -21.61 18.04 -57.62
CA PHE A 11 -21.64 17.04 -56.56
C PHE A 11 -22.54 15.88 -57.02
N ASP A 12 -22.00 14.67 -57.08
CA ASP A 12 -22.82 13.47 -57.23
C ASP A 12 -23.28 13.02 -55.82
N PRO A 13 -24.57 13.15 -55.47
CA PRO A 13 -25.05 12.86 -54.12
C PRO A 13 -25.07 11.37 -53.75
N GLY A 14 -24.57 10.47 -54.61
CA GLY A 14 -24.60 9.02 -54.41
C GLY A 14 -23.25 8.32 -54.25
N ASP A 15 -22.13 9.03 -54.08
CA ASP A 15 -20.79 8.43 -54.02
C ASP A 15 -20.15 8.60 -52.62
N ASP A 16 -19.85 7.47 -51.97
CA ASP A 16 -19.58 7.33 -50.52
C ASP A 16 -18.11 7.54 -50.10
N HIS A 17 -17.31 8.27 -50.88
CA HIS A 17 -15.90 8.54 -50.53
C HIS A 17 -15.59 10.02 -50.37
N GLU A 18 -14.67 10.30 -49.44
CA GLU A 18 -13.91 11.54 -49.34
C GLU A 18 -13.43 11.97 -50.74
N GLN A 19 -14.14 12.90 -51.39
CA GLN A 19 -13.70 13.34 -52.70
C GLN A 19 -12.55 14.34 -52.53
N ILE A 20 -11.33 13.85 -52.77
CA ILE A 20 -10.17 14.68 -53.06
C ILE A 20 -10.33 15.21 -54.48
N HIS A 21 -10.63 16.51 -54.61
CA HIS A 21 -10.59 17.18 -55.90
C HIS A 21 -9.32 18.01 -56.05
N GLU A 22 -8.56 17.71 -57.11
CA GLU A 22 -7.41 18.50 -57.52
C GLU A 22 -7.89 19.69 -58.36
N LEU A 23 -7.89 20.89 -57.77
CA LEU A 23 -8.20 22.12 -58.49
C LEU A 23 -6.89 22.76 -58.95
N SER A 24 -6.70 22.87 -60.26
CA SER A 24 -5.57 23.60 -60.83
C SER A 24 -5.94 25.07 -61.09
N SER A 25 -5.10 25.99 -60.63
CA SER A 25 -5.17 27.39 -61.04
C SER A 25 -4.54 27.58 -62.42
N ALA A 26 -4.90 28.65 -63.13
CA ALA A 26 -4.28 29.02 -64.42
C ALA A 26 -2.76 29.31 -64.33
N GLN A 27 -2.19 29.33 -63.11
CA GLN A 27 -0.78 29.59 -62.82
C GLN A 27 0.00 28.33 -62.40
N GLY A 28 -0.64 27.15 -62.37
CA GLY A 28 0.04 25.86 -62.15
C GLY A 28 0.09 25.38 -60.70
N ASP A 29 -0.45 26.13 -59.75
CA ASP A 29 -0.63 25.66 -58.37
C ASP A 29 -1.87 24.74 -58.29
N ALA A 30 -1.69 23.54 -57.74
CA ALA A 30 -2.75 22.58 -57.44
C ALA A 30 -3.14 22.70 -55.95
N PHE A 31 -4.44 22.79 -55.68
CA PHE A 31 -5.00 22.77 -54.33
C PHE A 31 -5.92 21.55 -54.19
N LEU A 32 -5.75 20.79 -53.10
CA LEU A 32 -6.77 19.84 -52.66
C LEU A 32 -7.89 20.62 -51.96
N VAL A 33 -9.13 20.41 -52.39
CA VAL A 33 -10.31 20.79 -51.62
C VAL A 33 -11.03 19.49 -51.25
N THR A 34 -10.96 19.14 -49.97
CA THR A 34 -11.83 18.15 -49.34
C THR A 34 -13.03 18.90 -48.77
N ALA A 35 -14.23 18.58 -49.24
CA ALA A 35 -15.47 19.05 -48.63
C ALA A 35 -15.87 18.01 -47.57
N PHE A 36 -15.55 18.29 -46.31
CA PHE A 36 -16.07 17.48 -45.21
C PHE A 36 -17.51 17.94 -44.91
N GLY A 37 -18.47 17.03 -45.06
CA GLY A 37 -19.74 17.17 -44.34
C GLY A 37 -19.48 17.17 -42.83
N PRO A 38 -20.44 17.59 -41.98
CA PRO A 38 -20.27 17.44 -40.55
C PRO A 38 -20.01 15.95 -40.22
N PRO A 39 -19.06 15.65 -39.31
CA PRO A 39 -18.79 14.28 -38.88
C PRO A 39 -20.07 13.62 -38.34
N LEU A 40 -20.31 12.35 -38.69
CA LEU A 40 -21.42 11.52 -38.20
C LEU A 40 -21.20 11.13 -36.73
N GLY A 41 -22.10 11.51 -35.82
CA GLY A 41 -21.91 11.20 -34.41
C GLY A 41 -22.65 12.15 -33.49
N ILE A 42 -22.11 12.39 -32.31
CA ILE A 42 -22.65 13.30 -31.31
C ILE A 42 -21.56 14.26 -30.84
N ASP A 43 -21.93 15.54 -30.64
CA ASP A 43 -20.99 16.60 -30.25
C ASP A 43 -20.69 16.62 -28.74
N ARG A 44 -21.57 16.03 -27.92
CA ARG A 44 -21.47 16.05 -26.47
C ARG A 44 -22.21 14.88 -25.82
N TRP A 45 -21.51 14.14 -24.97
CA TRP A 45 -22.02 13.00 -24.20
C TRP A 45 -21.56 13.03 -22.73
N TRP A 46 -21.20 14.22 -22.22
CA TRP A 46 -20.78 14.41 -20.84
C TRP A 46 -21.42 15.65 -20.20
N ALA A 47 -21.70 15.55 -18.90
CA ALA A 47 -22.23 16.63 -18.08
C ALA A 47 -21.72 16.55 -16.64
N THR A 48 -21.79 17.67 -15.91
CA THR A 48 -21.43 17.71 -14.49
C THR A 48 -22.59 17.17 -13.67
N VAL A 49 -22.31 16.33 -12.69
CA VAL A 49 -23.31 15.91 -11.70
C VAL A 49 -24.00 17.14 -11.09
N GLY A 50 -25.33 17.17 -11.16
CA GLY A 50 -26.15 18.27 -10.66
C GLY A 50 -26.40 19.42 -11.66
N ASP A 51 -25.86 19.35 -12.88
CA ASP A 51 -26.33 20.21 -13.98
C ASP A 51 -27.83 19.95 -14.24
N GLU A 52 -28.59 20.98 -14.65
CA GLU A 52 -30.04 20.77 -14.89
C GLU A 52 -30.30 19.90 -16.13
N ARG A 53 -29.51 20.11 -17.20
CA ARG A 53 -29.76 19.50 -18.51
C ARG A 53 -28.52 19.45 -19.38
N LEU A 54 -28.47 18.46 -20.25
CA LEU A 54 -27.50 18.33 -21.32
C LEU A 54 -28.18 18.54 -22.69
N VAL A 55 -27.55 19.35 -23.53
CA VAL A 55 -27.95 19.55 -24.92
C VAL A 55 -26.89 18.92 -25.81
N ALA A 56 -27.34 18.05 -26.73
CA ALA A 56 -26.46 17.37 -27.66
C ALA A 56 -26.99 17.47 -29.09
N THR A 57 -26.07 17.47 -30.05
CA THR A 57 -26.36 17.47 -31.48
C THR A 57 -25.89 16.15 -32.07
N VAL A 58 -26.84 15.35 -32.56
CA VAL A 58 -26.58 14.09 -33.23
C VAL A 58 -26.58 14.31 -34.74
N THR A 59 -25.56 13.84 -35.44
CA THR A 59 -25.40 13.90 -36.88
C THR A 59 -25.48 12.50 -37.45
N MET A 60 -26.49 12.19 -38.27
CA MET A 60 -26.69 10.84 -38.83
C MET A 60 -26.90 10.89 -40.34
N ARG A 61 -26.63 9.75 -40.99
CA ARG A 61 -26.93 9.54 -42.40
C ARG A 61 -28.39 9.12 -42.56
N ILE A 62 -29.08 9.80 -43.47
CA ILE A 62 -30.43 9.48 -43.95
C ILE A 62 -30.29 8.66 -45.23
N PRO A 63 -30.65 7.36 -45.22
CA PRO A 63 -30.40 6.49 -46.37
C PRO A 63 -31.24 6.83 -47.60
N THR A 64 -32.51 7.16 -47.40
CA THR A 64 -33.46 7.44 -48.48
C THR A 64 -34.41 8.56 -48.09
N GLY A 65 -35.02 9.22 -49.07
CA GLY A 65 -36.01 10.27 -48.79
C GLY A 65 -37.34 9.69 -48.30
N ASP A 66 -37.60 9.76 -47.00
CA ASP A 66 -38.79 9.18 -46.35
C ASP A 66 -39.19 9.95 -45.07
N THR A 67 -40.27 9.54 -44.41
CA THR A 67 -40.66 9.99 -43.07
C THR A 67 -39.90 9.19 -42.03
N TYR A 68 -39.22 9.88 -41.13
CA TYR A 68 -38.41 9.28 -40.09
C TYR A 68 -38.87 9.70 -38.70
N PHE A 69 -38.57 8.84 -37.73
CA PHE A 69 -38.54 9.15 -36.32
C PHE A 69 -37.14 8.84 -35.81
N ILE A 70 -36.73 9.50 -34.72
CA ILE A 70 -35.55 9.11 -33.96
C ILE A 70 -36.01 8.51 -32.63
N ASP A 71 -35.61 7.27 -32.40
CA ASP A 71 -35.76 6.54 -31.15
C ASP A 71 -34.50 6.79 -30.32
N VAL A 72 -34.63 7.66 -29.31
CA VAL A 72 -33.61 7.88 -28.29
C VAL A 72 -33.85 6.84 -27.21
N ASN A 73 -33.21 5.70 -27.39
CA ASN A 73 -33.37 4.58 -26.52
C ASN A 73 -32.40 4.67 -25.35
N ILE A 74 -33.00 4.77 -24.17
CA ILE A 74 -32.32 4.81 -22.87
C ILE A 74 -32.66 3.51 -22.09
N ASP A 75 -33.11 2.44 -22.79
CA ASP A 75 -33.75 1.23 -22.22
C ASP A 75 -32.77 0.24 -21.54
N GLY A 76 -31.92 0.73 -20.64
CA GLY A 76 -31.58 -0.03 -19.45
C GLY A 76 -32.73 0.14 -18.45
N VAL A 77 -33.30 -0.94 -17.91
CA VAL A 77 -34.45 -0.92 -16.96
C VAL A 77 -34.15 -0.20 -15.61
N ALA A 78 -33.04 0.55 -15.53
CA ALA A 78 -32.54 1.27 -14.38
C ALA A 78 -31.62 2.47 -14.75
N ASN A 79 -31.66 2.97 -16.00
CA ASN A 79 -30.87 4.14 -16.36
C ASN A 79 -31.35 5.37 -15.58
N THR A 80 -30.39 6.20 -15.17
CA THR A 80 -30.61 7.44 -14.42
C THR A 80 -30.61 8.66 -15.32
N TRP A 81 -30.01 8.56 -16.52
CA TRP A 81 -30.26 9.53 -17.58
C TRP A 81 -31.71 9.41 -18.05
N ASP A 82 -32.38 10.55 -18.22
CA ASP A 82 -33.77 10.60 -18.70
C ASP A 82 -33.99 11.80 -19.64
N LEU A 83 -35.16 11.84 -20.27
CA LEU A 83 -35.61 12.98 -21.05
C LEU A 83 -36.56 13.84 -20.21
N THR A 84 -36.25 15.13 -20.11
CA THR A 84 -37.06 16.14 -19.42
C THR A 84 -38.50 16.23 -19.93
N ASP A 85 -39.41 16.61 -19.02
CA ASP A 85 -40.78 17.03 -19.34
C ASP A 85 -40.76 18.21 -20.32
N GLY A 86 -41.03 17.96 -21.60
CA GLY A 86 -41.00 18.97 -22.66
C GLY A 86 -39.75 18.96 -23.54
N ALA A 87 -39.03 17.84 -23.58
CA ALA A 87 -37.96 17.53 -24.54
C ALA A 87 -38.23 18.10 -25.95
N THR A 88 -37.25 18.81 -26.52
CA THR A 88 -37.38 19.38 -27.88
C THR A 88 -36.24 18.95 -28.80
N ILE A 89 -36.54 18.89 -30.10
CA ILE A 89 -35.58 18.60 -31.15
C ILE A 89 -35.58 19.71 -32.21
N LEU A 90 -34.40 20.12 -32.66
CA LEU A 90 -34.22 20.96 -33.85
C LEU A 90 -33.59 20.13 -34.96
N ILE A 91 -34.22 20.12 -36.12
CA ILE A 91 -33.75 19.39 -37.31
C ILE A 91 -33.06 20.39 -38.22
N ASN A 92 -31.76 20.22 -38.46
CA ASN A 92 -30.96 21.13 -39.27
C ASN A 92 -31.12 22.60 -38.84
N GLY A 93 -31.27 22.83 -37.52
CA GLY A 93 -31.46 24.14 -36.91
C GLY A 93 -32.90 24.70 -36.93
N HIS A 94 -33.87 23.96 -37.47
CA HIS A 94 -35.28 24.36 -37.51
C HIS A 94 -36.09 23.63 -36.44
N ARG A 95 -36.91 24.38 -35.68
CA ARG A 95 -37.78 23.84 -34.63
C ARG A 95 -38.95 23.10 -35.25
N THR A 96 -39.22 21.91 -34.73
CA THR A 96 -40.41 21.11 -35.07
C THR A 96 -41.62 21.59 -34.23
N ALA A 97 -42.81 21.01 -34.41
CA ALA A 97 -44.01 21.44 -33.67
C ALA A 97 -43.95 21.02 -32.18
N ASP A 98 -44.72 21.66 -31.30
CA ASP A 98 -44.69 21.35 -29.85
C ASP A 98 -45.24 19.94 -29.48
N GLU A 99 -45.75 19.16 -30.45
CA GLU A 99 -46.42 17.85 -30.25
C GLU A 99 -45.56 16.63 -30.66
N ASP A 100 -44.26 16.80 -30.93
CA ASP A 100 -43.44 15.79 -31.64
C ASP A 100 -42.83 14.70 -30.76
N LEU A 101 -43.02 14.74 -29.44
CA LEU A 101 -42.68 13.63 -28.54
C LEU A 101 -43.87 12.66 -28.50
N LEU A 102 -43.74 11.52 -29.16
CA LEU A 102 -44.79 10.49 -29.20
C LEU A 102 -44.89 9.68 -27.89
N GLY A 103 -44.07 10.03 -26.88
CA GLY A 103 -43.83 9.27 -25.65
C GLY A 103 -42.71 8.24 -25.84
N LEU A 104 -42.09 7.79 -24.73
CA LEU A 104 -41.03 6.76 -24.70
C LEU A 104 -39.76 7.10 -25.50
N GLY A 105 -39.33 8.37 -25.52
CA GLY A 105 -38.06 8.78 -26.18
C GLY A 105 -38.08 8.81 -27.70
N ILE A 106 -39.26 8.76 -28.34
CA ILE A 106 -39.40 8.80 -29.79
C ILE A 106 -39.82 10.21 -30.25
N PHE A 107 -39.03 10.80 -31.15
CA PHE A 107 -39.32 12.09 -31.77
C PHE A 107 -39.69 11.94 -33.25
N ASP A 108 -40.78 12.56 -33.66
CA ASP A 108 -41.15 12.69 -35.08
C ASP A 108 -40.22 13.68 -35.80
N LEU A 109 -39.49 13.19 -36.80
CA LEU A 109 -38.58 14.02 -37.61
C LEU A 109 -39.27 14.56 -38.88
N GLY A 110 -40.46 14.08 -39.17
CA GLY A 110 -41.13 14.32 -40.44
C GLY A 110 -40.36 13.75 -41.62
N ARG A 111 -40.60 14.32 -42.80
CA ARG A 111 -39.97 13.88 -44.04
C ARG A 111 -38.57 14.46 -44.19
N LEU A 112 -37.58 13.59 -44.32
CA LEU A 112 -36.19 13.93 -44.59
C LEU A 112 -35.80 13.48 -46.01
N GLU A 113 -34.82 14.17 -46.59
CA GLU A 113 -34.19 13.77 -47.85
C GLU A 113 -32.95 12.93 -47.56
N ALA A 114 -32.54 12.09 -48.51
CA ALA A 114 -31.30 11.32 -48.40
C ALA A 114 -30.08 12.25 -48.26
N GLY A 115 -29.13 11.90 -47.39
CA GLY A 115 -27.95 12.71 -47.11
C GLY A 115 -27.59 12.73 -45.63
N VAL A 116 -26.91 13.77 -45.16
CA VAL A 116 -26.56 13.94 -43.73
C VAL A 116 -27.52 14.93 -43.08
N SER A 117 -28.05 14.59 -41.91
CA SER A 117 -28.91 15.46 -41.11
C SER A 117 -28.40 15.60 -39.68
N THR A 118 -28.71 16.73 -39.07
CA THR A 118 -28.36 17.06 -37.69
C THR A 118 -29.61 17.23 -36.83
N PHE A 119 -29.54 16.72 -35.61
CA PHE A 119 -30.63 16.65 -34.64
C PHE A 119 -30.13 17.22 -33.33
N ARG A 120 -30.46 18.48 -33.04
CA ARG A 120 -30.13 19.09 -31.76
C ARG A 120 -31.23 18.75 -30.76
N ILE A 121 -30.89 17.95 -29.78
CA ILE A 121 -31.78 17.43 -28.74
C ILE A 121 -31.49 18.20 -27.45
N ASP A 122 -32.46 19.03 -27.04
CA ASP A 122 -32.47 19.73 -25.75
C ASP A 122 -33.49 19.02 -24.87
N ALA A 123 -33.02 17.95 -24.24
CA ALA A 123 -33.90 17.02 -23.54
C ALA A 123 -33.26 16.25 -22.39
N PHE A 124 -31.94 16.02 -22.36
CA PHE A 124 -31.36 15.08 -21.40
C PHE A 124 -31.30 15.68 -20.00
N GLU A 125 -32.03 15.10 -19.05
CA GLU A 125 -31.89 15.37 -17.62
C GLU A 125 -30.60 14.73 -17.12
N VAL A 126 -29.75 15.52 -16.48
CA VAL A 126 -28.45 15.03 -16.00
C VAL A 126 -28.64 14.34 -14.64
N PRO A 127 -28.10 13.13 -14.45
CA PRO A 127 -28.14 12.43 -13.18
C PRO A 127 -27.58 13.26 -12.02
N ASP A 128 -28.19 13.08 -10.85
CA ASP A 128 -27.70 13.66 -9.61
C ASP A 128 -26.54 12.85 -9.02
N THR A 129 -26.10 11.74 -9.62
CA THR A 129 -24.95 10.97 -9.17
C THR A 129 -24.00 10.68 -10.34
N GLY A 130 -22.72 10.43 -10.02
CA GLY A 130 -21.75 10.10 -11.05
C GLY A 130 -22.00 8.73 -11.66
N VAL A 131 -22.21 8.68 -12.97
CA VAL A 131 -22.61 7.45 -13.69
C VAL A 131 -22.14 7.47 -15.15
N VAL A 132 -21.91 6.27 -15.72
CA VAL A 132 -21.74 6.04 -17.16
C VAL A 132 -22.83 5.10 -17.65
N GLU A 133 -23.64 5.54 -18.62
CA GLU A 133 -24.75 4.74 -19.17
C GLU A 133 -24.77 4.75 -20.70
N GLY A 134 -25.22 3.65 -21.29
CA GLY A 134 -25.39 3.56 -22.73
C GLY A 134 -26.65 4.29 -23.20
N ILE A 135 -26.51 5.09 -24.26
CA ILE A 135 -27.63 5.71 -24.97
C ILE A 135 -27.52 5.32 -26.44
N THR A 136 -28.65 4.94 -27.04
CA THR A 136 -28.71 4.60 -28.46
C THR A 136 -29.64 5.52 -29.21
N PHE A 137 -29.18 6.08 -30.32
CA PHE A 137 -29.97 6.85 -31.27
C PHE A 137 -30.25 5.99 -32.49
N ARG A 138 -31.52 5.68 -32.76
CA ARG A 138 -31.95 4.85 -33.89
C ARG A 138 -32.87 5.64 -34.80
N LEU A 139 -32.52 5.77 -36.08
CA LEU A 139 -33.52 6.17 -37.06
C LEU A 139 -34.49 5.03 -37.30
N ARG A 140 -35.77 5.36 -37.44
CA ARG A 140 -36.83 4.41 -37.76
C ARG A 140 -37.81 5.04 -38.72
N THR A 141 -38.44 4.21 -39.54
CA THR A 141 -39.60 4.57 -40.35
C THR A 141 -40.84 3.90 -39.78
N ASP A 142 -41.99 4.06 -40.45
CA ASP A 142 -43.20 3.30 -40.13
C ASP A 142 -43.00 1.77 -40.23
N ASP A 143 -42.02 1.33 -41.03
CA ASP A 143 -41.70 -0.08 -41.25
C ASP A 143 -40.76 -0.67 -40.19
N GLY A 144 -40.13 0.16 -39.34
CA GLY A 144 -39.25 -0.29 -38.26
C GLY A 144 -37.93 0.48 -38.14
N ILE A 145 -37.03 -0.04 -37.30
CA ILE A 145 -35.67 0.51 -37.11
C ILE A 145 -34.87 0.34 -38.41
N VAL A 146 -34.12 1.38 -38.77
CA VAL A 146 -33.17 1.36 -39.87
C VAL A 146 -31.80 0.97 -39.32
N GLU A 147 -31.43 -0.30 -39.48
CA GLU A 147 -30.25 -0.89 -38.82
C GLU A 147 -28.95 -0.10 -39.11
N ASP A 148 -28.73 0.29 -40.36
CA ASP A 148 -27.54 1.04 -40.80
C ASP A 148 -27.52 2.52 -40.36
N ALA A 149 -28.52 2.97 -39.61
CA ALA A 149 -28.64 4.33 -39.10
C ALA A 149 -28.85 4.34 -37.57
N THR A 150 -27.88 3.75 -36.88
CA THR A 150 -27.82 3.66 -35.42
C THR A 150 -26.52 4.26 -34.91
N LEU A 151 -26.58 5.09 -33.87
CA LEU A 151 -25.42 5.58 -33.10
C LEU A 151 -25.56 5.06 -31.66
N GLU A 152 -24.52 4.40 -31.15
CA GLU A 152 -24.44 3.99 -29.74
C GLU A 152 -23.37 4.83 -29.05
N THR A 153 -23.64 5.30 -27.83
CA THR A 153 -22.71 6.16 -27.10
C THR A 153 -22.79 5.89 -25.60
N LEU A 154 -21.78 6.36 -24.86
CA LEU A 154 -21.72 6.27 -23.39
C LEU A 154 -21.82 7.66 -22.80
N PHE A 155 -22.97 8.00 -22.23
CA PHE A 155 -23.14 9.26 -21.51
C PHE A 155 -22.50 9.18 -20.14
N ILE A 156 -21.72 10.19 -19.77
CA ILE A 156 -21.08 10.30 -18.46
C ILE A 156 -21.54 11.55 -17.70
N ALA A 157 -22.08 11.34 -16.50
CA ALA A 157 -22.23 12.39 -15.51
C ALA A 157 -21.01 12.30 -14.58
N ASP A 158 -20.10 13.28 -14.65
CA ASP A 158 -18.88 13.28 -13.84
C ASP A 158 -18.99 14.29 -12.69
N PHE A 159 -18.40 13.95 -11.55
CA PHE A 159 -18.31 14.86 -10.43
C PHE A 159 -17.39 16.03 -10.78
N PRO A 160 -17.72 17.26 -10.34
CA PRO A 160 -16.74 18.34 -10.36
C PRO A 160 -15.56 17.96 -9.46
N SER A 161 -14.40 18.57 -9.68
CA SER A 161 -13.18 18.29 -8.90
C SER A 161 -13.35 18.54 -7.39
N GLY A 162 -14.31 19.37 -7.01
CA GLY A 162 -14.65 19.72 -5.63
C GLY A 162 -13.76 20.81 -5.04
N PHE A 163 -12.96 21.49 -5.88
CA PHE A 163 -12.11 22.62 -5.51
C PHE A 163 -12.03 23.66 -6.65
N ALA A 164 -11.70 24.91 -6.32
CA ALA A 164 -11.47 25.97 -7.31
C ALA A 164 -10.10 25.80 -7.97
N SER A 165 -9.93 26.22 -9.22
CA SER A 165 -8.67 26.04 -9.96
C SER A 165 -7.45 26.74 -9.36
N ASP A 166 -7.64 27.68 -8.42
CA ASP A 166 -6.61 28.37 -7.67
C ASP A 166 -6.40 27.82 -6.24
N THR A 167 -6.99 26.66 -5.93
CA THR A 167 -6.85 26.02 -4.61
C THR A 167 -5.41 25.60 -4.35
N THR A 168 -4.94 25.89 -3.14
CA THR A 168 -3.65 25.41 -2.61
C THR A 168 -3.90 24.32 -1.58
N PHE A 169 -3.14 23.23 -1.65
CA PHE A 169 -3.18 22.09 -0.75
C PHE A 169 -1.92 22.09 0.11
N THR A 170 -2.09 22.23 1.42
CA THR A 170 -0.99 22.05 2.39
C THR A 170 -0.87 20.56 2.71
N ILE A 171 0.23 19.93 2.34
CA ILE A 171 0.46 18.49 2.50
C ILE A 171 1.38 18.23 3.67
N ASN A 172 0.98 17.36 4.58
CA ASN A 172 1.77 16.90 5.72
C ASN A 172 2.01 15.40 5.62
N THR A 173 3.26 14.99 5.42
CA THR A 173 3.65 13.58 5.29
C THR A 173 4.11 12.96 6.60
N GLY A 174 4.27 13.75 7.67
CA GLY A 174 4.81 13.33 8.95
C GLY A 174 6.34 13.19 9.00
N ALA A 175 7.02 13.13 7.85
CA ALA A 175 8.48 12.95 7.76
C ALA A 175 9.25 14.26 7.52
N GLU A 176 8.60 15.27 6.95
CA GLU A 176 9.19 16.56 6.59
C GLU A 176 8.22 17.72 6.91
N ASP A 177 8.73 18.95 6.83
CA ASP A 177 7.90 20.15 6.97
C ASP A 177 6.73 20.14 5.96
N PRO A 178 5.52 20.58 6.34
CA PRO A 178 4.40 20.64 5.42
C PRO A 178 4.70 21.49 4.17
N VAL A 179 4.21 21.05 3.01
CA VAL A 179 4.45 21.69 1.71
C VAL A 179 3.13 22.15 1.09
N ASP A 180 3.10 23.40 0.64
CA ASP A 180 1.98 23.94 -0.12
C ASP A 180 2.15 23.65 -1.62
N VAL A 181 1.15 23.03 -2.24
CA VAL A 181 1.13 22.69 -3.67
C VAL A 181 -0.19 23.09 -4.33
N ASP A 182 -0.18 23.36 -5.63
CA ASP A 182 -1.39 23.42 -6.45
C ASP A 182 -1.80 22.01 -6.91
N GLU A 183 -2.84 21.89 -7.74
CA GLU A 183 -3.31 20.58 -8.25
C GLU A 183 -2.20 19.82 -9.00
N ALA A 184 -1.44 20.52 -9.86
CA ALA A 184 -0.35 19.89 -10.62
C ALA A 184 0.78 19.43 -9.70
N GLY A 185 1.14 20.24 -8.70
CA GLY A 185 2.10 19.88 -7.66
C GLY A 185 1.62 18.73 -6.79
N LEU A 186 0.32 18.66 -6.47
CA LEU A 186 -0.26 17.54 -5.72
C LEU A 186 -0.16 16.23 -6.49
N VAL A 187 -0.54 16.25 -7.77
CA VAL A 187 -0.43 15.10 -8.68
C VAL A 187 1.04 14.67 -8.84
N ALA A 188 1.96 15.61 -9.00
CA ALA A 188 3.38 15.29 -9.12
C ALA A 188 3.96 14.72 -7.82
N LEU A 189 3.57 15.27 -6.66
CA LEU A 189 4.11 14.88 -5.35
C LEU A 189 3.83 13.41 -5.01
N PHE A 190 2.65 12.91 -5.35
CA PHE A 190 2.24 11.53 -5.06
C PHE A 190 2.34 10.59 -6.27
N SER A 191 2.96 11.04 -7.37
CA SER A 191 3.10 10.24 -8.59
C SER A 191 3.82 8.92 -8.27
N PRO A 192 3.31 7.76 -8.72
CA PRO A 192 3.99 6.50 -8.50
C PRO A 192 5.26 6.41 -9.36
N THR A 193 6.23 5.62 -8.88
CA THR A 193 7.35 5.12 -9.68
C THR A 193 7.01 3.70 -10.13
N LEU A 194 7.12 3.42 -11.43
CA LEU A 194 6.79 2.12 -12.00
C LEU A 194 8.04 1.25 -12.10
N HIS A 195 7.92 -0.01 -11.71
CA HIS A 195 8.98 -1.01 -11.74
C HIS A 195 8.52 -2.21 -12.56
N PHE A 196 8.94 -2.28 -13.82
CA PHE A 196 8.60 -3.35 -14.74
C PHE A 196 9.48 -4.58 -14.53
N SER A 197 8.94 -5.74 -14.94
CA SER A 197 9.66 -7.00 -14.88
C SER A 197 10.68 -7.15 -16.00
N THR A 198 11.76 -7.90 -15.75
CA THR A 198 12.67 -8.29 -16.83
C THR A 198 11.95 -9.08 -17.92
N GLY A 199 12.13 -8.67 -19.17
CA GLY A 199 11.50 -9.32 -20.33
C GLY A 199 10.15 -8.73 -20.74
N GLU A 200 9.77 -7.61 -20.12
CA GLU A 200 8.67 -6.76 -20.58
C GLU A 200 9.00 -6.12 -21.93
N ASP A 201 8.07 -6.21 -22.89
CA ASP A 201 8.22 -5.66 -24.24
C ASP A 201 7.80 -4.17 -24.29
N TYR A 202 6.90 -3.75 -23.38
CA TYR A 202 6.35 -2.40 -23.27
C TYR A 202 6.68 -1.76 -21.92
N ALA A 203 7.96 -1.77 -21.55
CA ALA A 203 8.44 -1.34 -20.23
C ALA A 203 8.49 0.20 -20.08
N VAL A 204 7.49 0.93 -20.59
CA VAL A 204 7.37 2.39 -20.49
C VAL A 204 5.91 2.83 -20.74
N PRO A 205 5.30 3.65 -19.87
CA PRO A 205 3.94 4.14 -20.09
C PRO A 205 3.93 5.24 -21.15
N PHE A 206 3.10 5.13 -22.20
CA PHE A 206 3.14 6.04 -23.34
C PHE A 206 2.42 7.37 -23.06
N GLU A 207 3.07 8.50 -23.42
CA GLU A 207 2.36 9.78 -23.51
C GLU A 207 1.40 9.76 -24.70
N ILE A 208 0.13 10.09 -24.45
CA ILE A 208 -0.96 9.82 -25.37
C ILE A 208 -0.83 10.68 -26.60
N ASN A 209 -0.61 12.00 -26.51
CA ASN A 209 -0.61 12.84 -27.71
C ASN A 209 0.50 12.44 -28.71
N ASN A 210 1.69 12.10 -28.21
CA ASN A 210 2.79 11.58 -29.02
C ASN A 210 2.48 10.19 -29.56
N PHE A 211 1.87 9.32 -28.75
CA PHE A 211 1.42 8.00 -29.19
C PHE A 211 0.40 8.11 -30.33
N LEU A 212 -0.57 9.01 -30.23
CA LEU A 212 -1.59 9.22 -31.27
C LEU A 212 -0.97 9.72 -32.58
N ALA A 213 -0.05 10.69 -32.49
CA ALA A 213 0.66 11.19 -33.66
C ALA A 213 1.53 10.10 -34.32
N ASP A 214 2.15 9.22 -33.53
CA ASP A 214 2.92 8.08 -34.02
C ASP A 214 2.01 7.02 -34.67
N LEU A 215 0.84 6.75 -34.07
CA LEU A 215 -0.15 5.83 -34.61
C LEU A 215 -0.71 6.32 -35.94
N GLU A 216 -1.13 7.58 -36.05
CA GLU A 216 -1.56 8.21 -37.31
C GLU A 216 -0.49 8.11 -38.40
N ALA A 217 0.79 8.24 -38.03
CA ALA A 217 1.90 8.13 -38.98
C ALA A 217 2.11 6.69 -39.48
N ARG A 218 1.82 5.68 -38.65
CA ARG A 218 2.02 4.26 -38.94
C ARG A 218 0.81 3.60 -39.59
N ASN A 219 -0.39 4.01 -39.20
CA ASN A 219 -1.64 3.45 -39.67
C ASN A 219 -2.49 4.56 -40.30
N LYS A 220 -2.37 4.70 -41.62
CA LYS A 220 -3.10 5.74 -42.37
C LYS A 220 -4.60 5.50 -42.47
N ASP A 221 -5.03 4.28 -42.15
CA ASP A 221 -6.44 3.91 -42.11
C ASP A 221 -7.05 4.22 -40.73
N VAL A 222 -6.22 4.57 -39.74
CA VAL A 222 -6.70 5.09 -38.45
C VAL A 222 -7.09 6.55 -38.64
N MET A 223 -8.39 6.78 -38.75
CA MET A 223 -8.96 8.10 -38.57
C MET A 223 -8.91 8.43 -37.07
N PHE A 224 -7.78 8.95 -36.59
CA PHE A 224 -7.71 9.33 -35.19
C PHE A 224 -8.58 10.57 -34.92
N VAL A 225 -9.59 10.38 -34.06
CA VAL A 225 -10.25 11.34 -33.18
C VAL A 225 -10.65 12.65 -33.85
N ASP A 226 -11.82 12.65 -34.49
CA ASP A 226 -12.92 13.42 -33.95
C ASP A 226 -13.87 12.40 -33.35
N ALA A 227 -13.68 12.12 -32.05
CA ALA A 227 -14.54 11.25 -31.27
C ALA A 227 -15.98 11.72 -31.49
N GLN A 228 -16.70 10.97 -32.31
CA GLN A 228 -18.07 11.27 -32.70
C GLN A 228 -19.04 10.69 -31.67
N GLY A 229 -18.55 10.47 -30.45
CA GLY A 229 -19.20 9.82 -29.33
C GLY A 229 -19.63 8.37 -29.58
N ASP A 230 -19.28 7.74 -30.71
CA ASP A 230 -19.68 6.36 -30.98
C ASP A 230 -18.88 5.39 -30.09
N SER A 231 -19.59 4.62 -29.26
CA SER A 231 -18.99 3.63 -28.36
C SER A 231 -18.62 2.32 -29.07
N LYS A 232 -19.02 2.15 -30.34
CA LYS A 232 -18.57 1.02 -31.19
C LYS A 232 -17.26 1.28 -31.91
N ASP A 233 -16.79 2.54 -31.90
CA ASP A 233 -15.49 2.87 -32.46
C ASP A 233 -14.38 2.19 -31.68
N TRP A 234 -13.28 1.90 -32.38
CA TRP A 234 -12.09 1.37 -31.78
C TRP A 234 -10.83 1.86 -32.50
N LEU A 235 -9.72 1.85 -31.78
CA LEU A 235 -8.41 2.23 -32.30
C LEU A 235 -7.66 1.01 -32.80
N ASP A 236 -7.24 0.99 -34.06
CA ASP A 236 -6.43 -0.10 -34.59
C ASP A 236 -4.96 -0.01 -34.18
N LEU A 237 -4.63 -0.75 -33.12
CA LEU A 237 -3.29 -0.77 -32.54
C LEU A 237 -2.46 -1.97 -33.01
N SER A 238 -2.93 -2.73 -34.00
CA SER A 238 -2.27 -3.93 -34.51
C SER A 238 -0.84 -3.67 -34.99
N VAL A 239 -0.53 -2.42 -35.41
CA VAL A 239 0.81 -1.99 -35.79
C VAL A 239 1.84 -2.14 -34.67
N TYR A 240 1.41 -2.18 -33.40
CA TYR A 240 2.27 -2.35 -32.24
C TYR A 240 2.46 -3.82 -31.82
N ALA A 241 1.72 -4.78 -32.38
CA ALA A 241 1.69 -6.17 -31.92
C ALA A 241 3.07 -6.85 -31.84
N ASP A 242 3.95 -6.60 -32.81
CA ASP A 242 5.23 -7.29 -33.01
C ASP A 242 6.44 -6.32 -32.97
N MET A 243 6.53 -5.44 -31.97
CA MET A 243 7.69 -4.55 -31.76
C MET A 243 8.55 -4.94 -30.53
N PRO A 244 9.16 -6.15 -30.47
CA PRO A 244 9.91 -6.59 -29.30
C PRO A 244 11.15 -5.71 -29.06
N ASN A 245 11.32 -5.22 -27.83
CA ASN A 245 12.37 -4.29 -27.38
C ASN A 245 12.37 -2.92 -28.08
N GLY A 246 11.22 -2.50 -28.62
CA GLY A 246 11.09 -1.23 -29.36
C GLY A 246 11.05 0.02 -28.47
N PHE A 247 10.71 -0.12 -27.19
CA PHE A 247 10.31 1.01 -26.35
C PHE A 247 11.02 1.00 -25.00
N THR A 248 11.70 2.09 -24.71
CA THR A 248 12.39 2.36 -23.44
C THR A 248 12.21 3.84 -23.09
N ASP A 249 12.53 4.20 -21.86
CA ASP A 249 12.56 5.60 -21.42
C ASP A 249 13.52 6.49 -22.23
N GLU A 250 14.45 5.91 -23.00
CA GLU A 250 15.37 6.66 -23.85
C GLU A 250 14.76 7.08 -25.19
N ASN A 251 13.77 6.34 -25.69
CA ASN A 251 13.24 6.51 -27.05
C ASN A 251 11.73 6.75 -27.11
N THR A 252 11.04 6.63 -25.97
CA THR A 252 9.59 6.80 -25.84
C THR A 252 9.31 7.87 -24.81
N THR A 253 8.46 8.84 -25.17
CA THR A 253 8.05 9.86 -24.20
C THR A 253 7.04 9.23 -23.24
N SER A 254 7.38 9.24 -21.94
CA SER A 254 6.58 8.59 -20.92
C SER A 254 5.65 9.55 -20.18
N ALA A 255 4.46 9.07 -19.78
CA ALA A 255 3.55 9.84 -18.95
C ALA A 255 2.68 8.99 -18.02
N ILE A 256 2.44 9.51 -16.81
CA ILE A 256 1.41 9.02 -15.87
C ILE A 256 0.43 10.16 -15.62
N TYR A 257 -0.86 9.93 -15.84
CA TYR A 257 -1.88 10.95 -15.75
C TYR A 257 -2.58 10.89 -14.38
N GLY A 258 -2.59 11.99 -13.62
CA GLY A 258 -3.25 12.04 -12.32
C GLY A 258 -4.51 12.89 -12.32
N SER A 259 -5.63 12.41 -11.79
CA SER A 259 -6.86 13.20 -11.60
C SER A 259 -7.20 13.31 -10.12
N VAL A 260 -7.50 14.54 -9.67
CA VAL A 260 -7.85 14.82 -8.27
C VAL A 260 -9.36 14.95 -8.13
N LEU A 261 -9.92 14.26 -7.13
CA LEU A 261 -11.32 14.37 -6.74
C LEU A 261 -11.41 14.55 -5.22
N VAL A 262 -12.02 15.65 -4.79
CA VAL A 262 -12.45 15.82 -3.39
C VAL A 262 -13.77 15.08 -3.20
N CYS A 263 -13.90 14.33 -2.10
CA CYS A 263 -15.09 13.55 -1.79
C CYS A 263 -16.33 14.46 -1.81
N HIS A 264 -17.33 14.05 -2.59
CA HIS A 264 -18.62 14.72 -2.71
C HIS A 264 -19.62 14.13 -1.70
N GLU A 265 -20.68 14.86 -1.34
CA GLU A 265 -21.71 14.39 -0.39
C GLU A 265 -22.43 13.10 -0.84
N GLN A 266 -22.36 12.80 -2.14
CA GLN A 266 -22.98 11.62 -2.75
C GLN A 266 -22.05 10.40 -2.81
N HIS A 267 -20.78 10.57 -2.47
CA HIS A 267 -19.86 9.45 -2.32
C HIS A 267 -20.09 8.73 -0.99
N THR A 268 -19.79 7.44 -0.97
CA THR A 268 -19.78 6.63 0.25
C THR A 268 -18.36 6.14 0.53
N ASN A 269 -18.09 5.80 1.79
CA ASN A 269 -16.75 5.40 2.28
C ASN A 269 -15.69 6.52 2.23
N CYS A 270 -16.15 7.77 2.25
CA CYS A 270 -15.32 8.96 2.46
C CYS A 270 -16.15 10.04 3.18
N THR A 271 -15.50 11.11 3.65
CA THR A 271 -16.15 12.28 4.24
C THR A 271 -16.02 13.46 3.29
N ALA A 272 -17.17 14.02 2.93
CA ALA A 272 -17.25 15.09 1.94
C ALA A 272 -16.42 16.31 2.35
N GLY A 273 -15.62 16.83 1.41
CA GLY A 273 -14.73 17.97 1.65
C GLY A 273 -13.49 17.70 2.52
N GLU A 274 -13.36 16.49 3.08
CA GLU A 274 -12.28 16.11 4.00
C GLU A 274 -11.46 14.91 3.52
N ASP A 275 -11.86 14.27 2.40
CA ASP A 275 -11.08 13.24 1.71
C ASP A 275 -10.77 13.66 0.28
N ILE A 276 -9.58 13.32 -0.18
CA ILE A 276 -9.14 13.44 -1.57
C ILE A 276 -8.73 12.05 -2.08
N ALA A 277 -9.13 11.77 -3.32
CA ALA A 277 -8.56 10.70 -4.12
C ALA A 277 -7.74 11.30 -5.26
N ILE A 278 -6.53 10.80 -5.46
CA ILE A 278 -5.68 11.10 -6.62
C ILE A 278 -5.57 9.81 -7.44
N SER A 279 -6.32 9.73 -8.52
CA SER A 279 -6.34 8.56 -9.42
C SER A 279 -5.28 8.73 -10.50
N TYR A 280 -4.31 7.83 -10.53
CA TYR A 280 -3.26 7.77 -11.54
C TYR A 280 -3.59 6.73 -12.60
N TYR A 281 -3.37 7.08 -13.86
CA TYR A 281 -3.61 6.25 -15.02
C TYR A 281 -2.41 6.26 -15.97
N TRP A 282 -2.12 5.13 -16.58
CA TRP A 282 -1.12 5.04 -17.64
C TRP A 282 -1.55 4.05 -18.71
N PHE A 283 -0.99 4.24 -19.89
CA PHE A 283 -1.37 3.50 -21.08
C PHE A 283 -0.18 2.73 -21.66
N MET A 284 -0.42 1.47 -22.03
CA MET A 284 0.46 0.67 -22.87
C MET A 284 -0.23 0.39 -24.21
N PRO A 285 0.48 0.35 -25.35
CA PRO A 285 -0.14 0.10 -26.64
C PRO A 285 -0.64 -1.35 -26.80
N ARG A 286 -0.25 -2.26 -25.91
CA ARG A 286 -0.60 -3.68 -25.95
C ARG A 286 -0.41 -4.32 -24.58
N SER A 287 -1.31 -5.25 -24.23
CA SER A 287 -1.12 -6.25 -23.18
C SER A 287 -0.80 -7.60 -23.83
N ASN A 288 0.37 -8.18 -23.55
CA ASN A 288 0.77 -9.48 -24.10
C ASN A 288 0.92 -10.58 -23.03
N TRP A 289 0.13 -10.49 -21.96
CA TRP A 289 0.16 -11.43 -20.85
C TRP A 289 0.06 -12.90 -21.32
N GLY A 290 -0.80 -13.22 -22.28
CA GLY A 290 -0.95 -14.56 -22.86
C GLY A 290 0.34 -15.11 -23.49
N GLU A 291 1.17 -14.26 -24.08
CA GLU A 291 2.49 -14.64 -24.62
C GLU A 291 3.52 -14.88 -23.51
N LYS A 292 3.33 -14.27 -22.35
CA LYS A 292 4.15 -14.44 -21.14
C LYS A 292 3.63 -15.55 -20.22
N GLY A 293 2.64 -16.34 -20.67
CA GLY A 293 2.08 -17.45 -19.93
C GLY A 293 0.87 -17.10 -19.05
N GLY A 294 0.25 -15.95 -19.30
CA GLY A 294 -0.98 -15.44 -18.70
C GLY A 294 -2.28 -15.88 -19.38
N PHE A 295 -3.35 -15.10 -19.19
CA PHE A 295 -4.69 -15.46 -19.68
C PHE A 295 -4.96 -15.04 -21.13
N ASN A 296 -4.74 -13.77 -21.45
CA ASN A 296 -5.23 -13.09 -22.64
C ASN A 296 -4.16 -12.17 -23.24
N THR A 297 -4.35 -11.78 -24.50
CA THR A 297 -3.50 -10.82 -25.21
C THR A 297 -4.40 -9.87 -25.97
N HIS A 298 -4.29 -8.57 -25.72
CA HIS A 298 -5.12 -7.56 -26.37
C HIS A 298 -4.34 -6.30 -26.77
N GLU A 299 -4.90 -5.60 -27.74
CA GLU A 299 -4.48 -4.25 -28.11
C GLU A 299 -4.85 -3.26 -27.01
N GLY A 300 -3.94 -2.32 -26.73
CA GLY A 300 -4.09 -1.30 -25.70
C GLY A 300 -4.14 -1.87 -24.28
N ASP A 301 -3.73 -1.06 -23.31
CA ASP A 301 -3.83 -1.41 -21.90
C ASP A 301 -3.92 -0.14 -21.07
N TRP A 302 -4.96 -0.02 -20.25
CA TRP A 302 -5.14 1.10 -19.34
C TRP A 302 -5.10 0.61 -17.92
N GLU A 303 -4.07 1.06 -17.21
CA GLU A 303 -3.76 0.63 -15.86
C GLU A 303 -3.73 1.81 -14.91
N GLY A 304 -3.72 1.54 -13.60
CA GLY A 304 -3.55 2.62 -12.64
C GLY A 304 -3.73 2.29 -11.18
N VAL A 305 -3.59 3.32 -10.35
CA VAL A 305 -3.70 3.27 -8.88
C VAL A 305 -4.46 4.50 -8.36
N ALA A 306 -4.89 4.50 -7.11
CA ALA A 306 -5.44 5.72 -6.48
C ALA A 306 -4.83 5.96 -5.09
N ALA A 307 -4.21 7.13 -4.89
CA ALA A 307 -3.74 7.58 -3.59
C ALA A 307 -4.88 8.27 -2.84
N PHE A 308 -4.97 8.08 -1.52
CA PHE A 308 -6.00 8.68 -0.68
C PHE A 308 -5.39 9.56 0.40
N LEU A 309 -5.92 10.77 0.53
CA LEU A 309 -5.52 11.74 1.55
C LEU A 309 -6.74 12.16 2.38
N ARG A 310 -6.49 12.43 3.66
CA ARG A 310 -7.48 12.93 4.63
C ARG A 310 -7.03 14.27 5.17
N LYS A 311 -7.96 15.20 5.30
CA LYS A 311 -7.74 16.48 5.94
C LYS A 311 -7.64 16.33 7.45
N GLU A 312 -6.59 16.91 8.03
CA GLU A 312 -6.35 16.97 9.47
C GLU A 312 -7.07 18.15 10.12
N ALA A 313 -7.13 18.16 11.45
CA ALA A 313 -7.75 19.23 12.23
C ALA A 313 -7.10 20.61 12.04
N ASP A 314 -5.81 20.64 11.68
CA ASP A 314 -5.08 21.88 11.36
C ASP A 314 -5.32 22.38 9.93
N GLY A 315 -6.06 21.62 9.12
CA GLY A 315 -6.40 21.92 7.74
C GLY A 315 -5.42 21.38 6.70
N SER A 316 -4.29 20.78 7.11
CA SER A 316 -3.37 20.08 6.20
C SER A 316 -3.95 18.74 5.73
N TRP A 317 -3.41 18.20 4.64
CA TRP A 317 -3.80 16.90 4.09
C TRP A 317 -2.69 15.88 4.34
N ARG A 318 -3.07 14.74 4.92
CA ARG A 318 -2.16 13.62 5.19
C ARG A 318 -2.54 12.41 4.33
N PRO A 319 -1.57 11.76 3.66
CA PRO A 319 -1.82 10.51 2.95
C PRO A 319 -2.21 9.38 3.91
N ARG A 320 -3.13 8.53 3.45
CA ARG A 320 -3.72 7.43 4.25
C ARG A 320 -3.54 6.06 3.62
N GLY A 321 -3.28 5.97 2.32
CA GLY A 321 -3.09 4.69 1.66
C GLY A 321 -3.24 4.78 0.15
N MET A 322 -3.18 3.62 -0.51
CA MET A 322 -3.29 3.50 -1.96
C MET A 322 -4.06 2.25 -2.37
N ALA A 323 -4.94 2.40 -3.36
CA ALA A 323 -5.59 1.31 -4.05
C ALA A 323 -4.84 0.93 -5.33
N LEU A 324 -4.65 -0.36 -5.54
CA LEU A 324 -3.89 -0.94 -6.66
C LEU A 324 -4.84 -1.75 -7.54
N ALA A 325 -4.79 -1.61 -8.86
CA ALA A 325 -5.51 -2.48 -9.79
C ALA A 325 -4.68 -3.75 -10.09
N GLN A 326 -5.19 -4.92 -9.69
CA GLN A 326 -4.49 -6.22 -9.75
C GLN A 326 -5.30 -7.28 -10.46
N HIS A 327 -4.63 -8.28 -11.01
CA HIS A 327 -5.29 -9.53 -11.37
C HIS A 327 -5.42 -10.42 -10.13
N VAL A 328 -6.60 -10.44 -9.49
CA VAL A 328 -6.92 -11.35 -8.37
C VAL A 328 -7.96 -12.40 -8.80
N SER A 329 -8.05 -13.52 -8.08
CA SER A 329 -8.77 -14.73 -8.53
C SER A 329 -10.31 -14.62 -8.60
N LEU A 330 -10.93 -15.53 -9.37
CA LEU A 330 -12.30 -15.57 -9.93
C LEU A 330 -13.50 -15.23 -9.00
N PHE A 331 -14.11 -14.05 -9.21
CA PHE A 331 -15.53 -13.82 -9.55
C PHE A 331 -15.75 -12.46 -10.26
N GLY A 332 -14.91 -12.16 -11.25
CA GLY A 332 -15.31 -11.30 -12.37
C GLY A 332 -15.36 -9.79 -12.12
N ALA A 333 -14.58 -9.23 -11.19
CA ALA A 333 -14.24 -7.81 -11.24
C ALA A 333 -12.73 -7.64 -11.20
N GLY A 334 -12.19 -6.69 -11.98
CA GLY A 334 -10.80 -6.23 -11.92
C GLY A 334 -10.39 -6.13 -10.46
N GLY A 335 -9.54 -7.08 -10.07
CA GLY A 335 -9.06 -7.21 -8.72
C GLY A 335 -8.36 -5.95 -8.33
N GLY A 336 -8.25 -5.74 -7.04
CA GLY A 336 -7.37 -4.73 -6.55
C GLY A 336 -7.11 -5.00 -5.10
N VAL A 337 -6.03 -4.40 -4.62
CA VAL A 337 -5.65 -4.46 -3.23
C VAL A 337 -5.60 -3.05 -2.70
N PHE A 338 -6.25 -2.83 -1.56
CA PHE A 338 -6.08 -1.60 -0.80
C PHE A 338 -4.93 -1.79 0.20
N SER A 339 -3.94 -0.91 0.13
CA SER A 339 -2.88 -0.80 1.13
C SER A 339 -3.23 0.33 2.11
N PRO A 340 -3.65 0.01 3.35
CA PRO A 340 -4.22 0.98 4.30
C PRO A 340 -3.18 1.79 5.09
N SER A 341 -1.88 1.68 4.79
CA SER A 341 -0.82 2.34 5.57
C SER A 341 0.02 3.28 4.71
N TRP A 342 0.44 4.41 5.31
CA TRP A 342 1.43 5.32 4.73
C TRP A 342 2.56 5.58 5.74
N PRO A 343 3.85 5.45 5.36
CA PRO A 343 4.34 5.17 4.01
C PRO A 343 4.03 3.74 3.54
N LEU A 344 3.87 3.57 2.23
CA LEU A 344 3.64 2.28 1.58
C LEU A 344 4.92 1.43 1.59
N TYR A 345 4.76 0.11 1.52
CA TYR A 345 5.89 -0.81 1.40
C TYR A 345 6.73 -0.48 0.16
N GLY A 346 8.05 -0.35 0.35
CA GLY A 346 9.00 -0.05 -0.73
C GLY A 346 8.95 1.38 -1.28
N GLN A 347 8.18 2.29 -0.67
CA GLN A 347 8.05 3.70 -1.09
C GLN A 347 9.36 4.50 -0.98
N SER A 348 9.57 5.45 -1.89
CA SER A 348 10.66 6.43 -1.82
C SER A 348 10.11 7.85 -1.68
N GLY A 349 10.34 8.49 -0.53
CA GLY A 349 9.77 9.81 -0.24
C GLY A 349 8.24 9.77 -0.28
N THR A 350 7.61 10.56 -1.15
CA THR A 350 6.14 10.54 -1.38
C THR A 350 5.70 9.72 -2.60
N HIS A 351 6.65 9.12 -3.32
CA HIS A 351 6.37 8.38 -4.56
C HIS A 351 6.24 6.90 -4.25
N ALA A 352 5.02 6.38 -4.39
CA ALA A 352 4.74 4.95 -4.21
C ALA A 352 5.51 4.11 -5.24
N THR A 353 6.09 3.00 -4.80
CA THR A 353 6.75 2.04 -5.69
C THR A 353 5.73 1.02 -6.17
N ILE A 354 5.50 0.95 -7.48
CA ILE A 354 4.52 0.05 -8.10
C ILE A 354 5.25 -0.97 -8.95
N TYR A 355 5.09 -2.24 -8.62
CA TYR A 355 5.62 -3.37 -9.37
C TYR A 355 4.64 -3.77 -10.47
N VAL A 356 5.06 -3.74 -11.72
CA VAL A 356 4.20 -3.92 -12.89
C VAL A 356 4.27 -5.36 -13.38
N GLY A 357 3.10 -6.00 -13.52
CA GLY A 357 2.94 -7.37 -14.01
C GLY A 357 3.51 -7.57 -15.41
N LEU A 358 4.26 -8.65 -15.61
CA LEU A 358 4.88 -9.00 -16.88
C LEU A 358 3.83 -9.33 -17.95
N GLY A 359 3.77 -8.50 -18.98
CA GLY A 359 2.87 -8.57 -20.13
C GLY A 359 1.43 -8.14 -19.84
N GLY A 360 0.97 -8.27 -18.59
CA GLY A 360 -0.40 -7.91 -18.16
C GLY A 360 -0.53 -6.54 -17.49
N HIS A 361 0.59 -5.91 -17.12
CA HIS A 361 0.68 -4.55 -16.57
C HIS A 361 -0.08 -4.22 -15.29
N ALA A 362 -0.74 -5.19 -14.66
CA ALA A 362 -1.35 -5.04 -13.35
C ALA A 362 -0.37 -4.48 -12.29
N SER A 363 -0.90 -3.77 -11.30
CA SER A 363 -0.15 -2.96 -10.32
C SER A 363 0.00 -3.65 -8.97
N TYR A 364 1.23 -3.91 -8.54
CA TYR A 364 1.54 -4.63 -7.30
C TYR A 364 2.34 -3.79 -6.29
N ALA A 365 2.11 -4.02 -4.99
CA ALA A 365 2.79 -3.32 -3.90
C ALA A 365 4.20 -3.86 -3.59
N LYS A 366 4.49 -5.08 -4.01
CA LYS A 366 5.75 -5.79 -3.74
C LYS A 366 6.18 -6.57 -4.96
N ALA A 367 7.48 -6.78 -5.12
CA ALA A 367 7.99 -7.71 -6.11
C ALA A 367 7.70 -9.16 -5.70
N ASP A 368 6.99 -9.90 -6.55
CA ASP A 368 6.64 -11.31 -6.31
C ASP A 368 6.22 -12.03 -7.60
N THR A 369 5.66 -13.23 -7.45
CA THR A 369 4.89 -13.93 -8.48
C THR A 369 3.57 -14.41 -7.88
N ASN A 370 2.47 -13.97 -8.45
CA ASN A 370 1.12 -14.38 -8.02
C ASN A 370 0.59 -15.47 -8.93
N THR A 371 0.03 -16.55 -8.36
CA THR A 371 -0.71 -17.55 -9.13
C THR A 371 -2.20 -17.19 -9.14
N ILE A 372 -2.73 -16.89 -10.32
CA ILE A 372 -4.07 -16.39 -10.56
C ILE A 372 -4.92 -17.48 -11.21
N PHE A 373 -6.14 -17.67 -10.70
CA PHE A 373 -7.10 -18.58 -11.32
C PHE A 373 -7.92 -17.84 -12.39
N THR A 374 -7.84 -18.32 -13.62
CA THR A 374 -8.50 -17.76 -14.80
C THR A 374 -9.50 -18.77 -15.38
N PRO A 375 -10.42 -18.38 -16.29
CA PRO A 375 -11.25 -19.33 -17.02
C PRO A 375 -10.46 -20.43 -17.76
N ALA A 376 -9.18 -20.18 -18.08
CA ALA A 376 -8.30 -21.15 -18.72
C ALA A 376 -7.38 -21.91 -17.73
N GLY A 377 -7.63 -21.80 -16.43
CA GLY A 377 -6.88 -22.45 -15.34
C GLY A 377 -5.93 -21.51 -14.60
N PHE A 378 -5.07 -22.08 -13.75
CA PHE A 378 -4.05 -21.31 -13.03
C PHE A 378 -3.00 -20.75 -13.99
N ARG A 379 -2.59 -19.49 -13.75
CA ARG A 379 -1.59 -18.74 -14.51
C ARG A 379 -0.73 -17.97 -13.52
N ASP A 380 0.56 -17.85 -13.81
CA ASP A 380 1.46 -17.06 -12.96
C ASP A 380 1.61 -15.66 -13.57
N GLU A 381 1.53 -14.64 -12.72
CA GLU A 381 1.87 -13.27 -13.06
C GLU A 381 3.09 -12.84 -12.26
N VAL A 382 4.17 -12.55 -12.99
CA VAL A 382 5.48 -12.17 -12.44
C VAL A 382 5.58 -10.65 -12.40
N HIS A 383 6.05 -10.09 -11.29
CA HIS A 383 6.23 -8.64 -11.12
C HIS A 383 7.54 -8.34 -10.36
N ASP A 384 8.70 -8.70 -10.92
CA ASP A 384 9.99 -8.68 -10.21
C ASP A 384 10.65 -7.30 -10.04
N GLY A 385 10.12 -6.28 -10.73
CA GLY A 385 10.48 -4.87 -10.57
C GLY A 385 11.91 -4.48 -10.93
N LYS A 386 12.59 -5.28 -11.77
CA LYS A 386 14.00 -5.06 -12.11
C LYS A 386 14.27 -3.91 -13.09
N ILE A 387 13.24 -3.38 -13.76
CA ILE A 387 13.34 -2.24 -14.67
C ILE A 387 12.58 -1.06 -14.06
N SER A 388 13.31 -0.11 -13.49
CA SER A 388 12.71 1.10 -12.92
C SER A 388 12.48 2.16 -13.98
N VAL A 389 11.25 2.68 -14.01
CA VAL A 389 10.81 3.76 -14.88
C VAL A 389 10.17 4.82 -14.00
N THR A 390 10.80 6.00 -13.96
CA THR A 390 10.17 7.19 -13.40
C THR A 390 9.55 7.94 -14.56
N ALA A 391 8.22 8.09 -14.56
CA ALA A 391 7.57 8.90 -15.58
C ALA A 391 8.16 10.31 -15.55
N VAL A 392 8.62 10.79 -16.70
CA VAL A 392 9.25 12.11 -16.81
C VAL A 392 8.18 13.21 -16.87
N ASN A 393 6.94 12.83 -17.18
CA ASN A 393 5.78 13.71 -17.26
C ASN A 393 4.62 13.16 -16.42
N THR A 394 4.11 13.96 -15.49
CA THR A 394 2.92 13.60 -14.69
C THR A 394 1.84 14.68 -14.82
N PRO A 395 1.16 14.77 -15.97
CA PRO A 395 0.15 15.79 -16.19
C PRO A 395 -1.08 15.57 -15.28
N ALA A 396 -1.53 16.66 -14.65
CA ALA A 396 -2.83 16.69 -13.98
C ALA A 396 -3.95 16.67 -15.02
N LEU A 397 -4.89 15.75 -14.87
CA LEU A 397 -6.12 15.64 -15.63
C LEU A 397 -7.27 16.23 -14.84
N GLY A 398 -7.89 17.25 -15.42
CA GLY A 398 -9.21 17.68 -15.00
C GLY A 398 -10.24 16.55 -15.15
N ARG A 399 -11.38 16.73 -14.47
CA ARG A 399 -12.57 15.89 -14.65
C ARG A 399 -13.08 15.98 -16.09
N VAL A 400 -13.89 15.02 -16.53
CA VAL A 400 -14.43 15.00 -17.92
C VAL A 400 -15.24 16.26 -18.25
N VAL A 401 -15.67 16.96 -17.21
CA VAL A 401 -16.54 18.14 -17.25
C VAL A 401 -15.82 19.47 -17.06
N SER A 402 -14.49 19.50 -17.18
CA SER A 402 -13.71 20.73 -16.99
C SER A 402 -14.19 21.87 -17.91
N SER A 403 -14.03 23.13 -17.45
CA SER A 403 -14.54 24.33 -18.15
C SER A 403 -13.98 24.54 -19.55
N ASP A 404 -12.83 23.93 -19.86
CA ASP A 404 -12.18 24.00 -21.18
C ASP A 404 -12.55 22.81 -22.09
N GLY A 405 -13.41 21.91 -21.60
CA GLY A 405 -13.71 20.62 -22.23
C GLY A 405 -12.71 19.54 -21.83
N PRO A 406 -13.10 18.25 -21.88
CA PRO A 406 -12.22 17.15 -21.52
C PRO A 406 -11.03 17.04 -22.49
N SER A 407 -9.93 16.46 -22.03
CA SER A 407 -8.92 15.96 -22.97
C SER A 407 -9.56 14.95 -23.91
N ARG A 408 -9.23 15.03 -25.21
CA ARG A 408 -9.94 14.28 -26.26
C ARG A 408 -9.91 12.77 -26.03
N PHE A 409 -8.82 12.27 -25.47
CA PHE A 409 -8.65 10.84 -25.17
C PHE A 409 -9.45 10.39 -23.94
N LEU A 410 -9.67 11.28 -22.96
CA LEU A 410 -10.36 10.94 -21.72
C LEU A 410 -11.86 10.78 -21.95
N ALA A 411 -12.43 11.58 -22.86
CA ALA A 411 -13.85 11.49 -23.22
C ALA A 411 -14.15 10.43 -24.29
N TYR A 412 -13.16 9.73 -24.85
CA TYR A 412 -13.38 8.73 -25.91
C TYR A 412 -14.16 7.51 -25.37
N PRO A 413 -15.39 7.25 -25.86
CA PRO A 413 -16.25 6.19 -25.33
C PRO A 413 -16.04 4.83 -26.00
N GLY A 414 -15.24 4.76 -27.07
CA GLY A 414 -14.87 3.54 -27.78
C GLY A 414 -13.76 2.74 -27.08
N THR A 415 -13.29 1.68 -27.74
CA THR A 415 -12.21 0.82 -27.20
C THR A 415 -10.83 1.20 -27.73
N TRP A 416 -9.84 1.13 -26.85
CA TRP A 416 -8.42 1.33 -27.16
C TRP A 416 -7.82 0.04 -27.66
N GLY A 417 -8.18 -0.37 -28.88
CA GLY A 417 -7.82 -1.67 -29.43
C GLY A 417 -9.03 -2.38 -30.01
N ASN A 418 -8.77 -3.34 -30.89
CA ASN A 418 -9.81 -4.10 -31.56
C ASN A 418 -10.66 -4.94 -30.58
N PRO A 419 -11.99 -4.73 -30.53
CA PRO A 419 -12.88 -5.49 -29.64
C PRO A 419 -13.19 -6.89 -30.16
N ASN A 420 -12.63 -7.32 -31.30
CA ASN A 420 -12.94 -8.59 -31.96
C ASN A 420 -11.69 -9.43 -32.31
N LEU A 421 -10.56 -9.25 -31.60
CA LEU A 421 -9.29 -9.93 -31.94
C LEU A 421 -9.38 -11.46 -31.93
N SER A 422 -10.32 -12.04 -31.19
CA SER A 422 -10.58 -13.48 -31.19
C SER A 422 -11.97 -13.81 -30.60
N LEU A 423 -12.33 -15.11 -30.57
CA LEU A 423 -13.47 -15.62 -29.78
C LEU A 423 -13.06 -16.05 -28.35
N SER A 424 -11.80 -15.85 -27.93
CA SER A 424 -11.38 -16.08 -26.55
C SER A 424 -11.80 -14.91 -25.68
N LEU A 425 -12.38 -15.24 -24.52
CA LEU A 425 -12.71 -14.26 -23.49
C LEU A 425 -11.46 -13.47 -23.08
N GLY A 426 -11.54 -12.15 -23.10
CA GLY A 426 -10.51 -11.25 -22.58
C GLY A 426 -9.56 -10.62 -23.62
N ASP A 427 -9.61 -11.01 -24.90
CA ASP A 427 -8.73 -10.41 -25.93
C ASP A 427 -9.26 -9.08 -26.50
N GLU A 428 -10.34 -8.54 -25.94
CA GLU A 428 -10.96 -7.29 -26.38
C GLU A 428 -10.16 -6.08 -25.88
N GLY A 429 -9.95 -5.08 -26.75
CA GLY A 429 -9.30 -3.83 -26.33
C GLY A 429 -10.07 -3.11 -25.22
N PRO A 430 -9.41 -2.52 -24.21
CA PRO A 430 -10.08 -1.91 -23.07
C PRO A 430 -10.73 -0.57 -23.41
N SER A 431 -11.76 -0.16 -22.67
CA SER A 431 -12.24 1.23 -22.69
C SER A 431 -11.24 2.16 -21.98
N GLY A 432 -11.31 3.46 -22.29
CA GLY A 432 -10.48 4.46 -21.63
C GLY A 432 -10.81 4.68 -20.14
N PRO A 433 -9.99 5.43 -19.39
CA PRO A 433 -10.08 5.57 -17.93
C PRO A 433 -11.45 5.95 -17.38
N ALA A 434 -12.18 6.85 -18.06
CA ALA A 434 -13.49 7.32 -17.63
C ALA A 434 -14.62 6.32 -17.91
N PHE A 435 -14.41 5.31 -18.76
CA PHE A 435 -15.43 4.37 -19.24
C PHE A 435 -15.14 2.91 -18.90
N GLN A 436 -13.92 2.60 -18.43
CA GLN A 436 -13.50 1.26 -18.05
C GLN A 436 -14.46 0.66 -17.01
N ALA A 437 -14.97 -0.54 -17.30
CA ALA A 437 -15.75 -1.32 -16.37
C ALA A 437 -14.83 -2.18 -15.51
N THR A 438 -15.18 -2.37 -14.24
CA THR A 438 -14.47 -3.35 -13.42
C THR A 438 -15.04 -4.74 -13.60
N ASN A 439 -16.31 -4.90 -14.00
CA ASN A 439 -16.93 -6.21 -14.16
C ASN A 439 -17.19 -6.62 -15.63
N ALA A 440 -17.27 -7.94 -15.85
CA ALA A 440 -17.50 -8.51 -17.19
C ALA A 440 -18.88 -8.19 -17.79
N SER A 441 -19.85 -7.74 -16.98
CA SER A 441 -21.17 -7.32 -17.49
C SER A 441 -21.17 -5.89 -18.04
N GLY A 442 -20.12 -5.10 -17.77
CA GLY A 442 -20.06 -3.69 -18.12
C GLY A 442 -21.07 -2.82 -17.37
N SER A 443 -21.68 -3.32 -16.28
CA SER A 443 -22.69 -2.59 -15.52
C SER A 443 -22.11 -1.51 -14.60
N ASP A 444 -20.80 -1.52 -14.38
CA ASP A 444 -20.07 -0.58 -13.52
C ASP A 444 -19.04 0.25 -14.33
N ARG A 445 -19.40 0.62 -15.56
CA ARG A 445 -18.56 1.50 -16.39
C ARG A 445 -18.18 2.78 -15.64
N GLY A 446 -16.91 3.17 -15.76
CA GLY A 446 -16.36 4.35 -15.11
C GLY A 446 -16.25 4.25 -13.59
N PHE A 447 -16.46 3.08 -12.98
CA PHE A 447 -16.52 2.94 -11.52
C PHE A 447 -15.24 3.42 -10.82
N ARG A 448 -14.06 3.05 -11.33
CA ARG A 448 -12.78 3.55 -10.82
C ARG A 448 -12.64 5.07 -10.89
N TRP A 449 -13.15 5.67 -11.96
CA TRP A 449 -13.06 7.11 -12.21
C TRP A 449 -14.05 7.92 -11.36
N LEU A 450 -15.29 7.45 -11.26
CA LEU A 450 -16.40 8.15 -10.62
C LEU A 450 -16.50 7.88 -9.11
N GLN A 451 -16.04 6.71 -8.67
CA GLN A 451 -16.25 6.20 -7.32
C GLN A 451 -14.96 5.58 -6.71
N PRO A 452 -13.83 6.31 -6.68
CA PRO A 452 -12.53 5.75 -6.29
C PRO A 452 -12.52 5.17 -4.86
N TRP A 453 -13.23 5.77 -3.89
CA TRP A 453 -13.35 5.24 -2.53
C TRP A 453 -14.18 3.97 -2.44
N ARG A 454 -15.28 3.87 -3.20
CA ARG A 454 -16.08 2.63 -3.24
C ARG A 454 -15.33 1.51 -3.93
N TRP A 455 -14.60 1.83 -5.00
CA TRP A 455 -13.70 0.88 -5.63
C TRP A 455 -12.70 0.37 -4.60
N ALA A 456 -11.96 1.26 -3.92
CA ALA A 456 -10.98 0.90 -2.90
C ALA A 456 -11.56 0.07 -1.73
N ASN A 457 -12.78 0.37 -1.27
CA ASN A 457 -13.41 -0.39 -0.18
C ASN A 457 -13.93 -1.78 -0.62
N GLY A 458 -14.19 -1.96 -1.92
CA GLY A 458 -14.59 -3.24 -2.51
C GLY A 458 -13.42 -4.13 -2.92
N LEU A 459 -12.18 -3.62 -2.84
CA LEU A 459 -10.97 -4.41 -3.04
C LEU A 459 -10.81 -5.41 -1.92
N GLU A 460 -10.04 -6.49 -2.16
CA GLU A 460 -9.42 -7.19 -1.04
C GLU A 460 -8.58 -6.12 -0.34
N ARG A 461 -9.14 -5.56 0.73
CA ARG A 461 -8.30 -5.02 1.79
C ARG A 461 -7.31 -6.14 2.04
N VAL A 462 -6.02 -5.83 2.10
CA VAL A 462 -5.22 -6.60 3.04
C VAL A 462 -5.88 -6.29 4.37
N ILE A 463 -6.93 -7.06 4.70
CA ILE A 463 -7.60 -7.00 5.99
C ILE A 463 -6.51 -7.55 6.87
N HIS A 464 -5.75 -6.61 7.42
CA HIS A 464 -5.35 -6.65 8.80
C HIS A 464 -6.63 -6.24 9.51
N THR A 465 -7.30 -7.12 10.27
CA THR A 465 -8.60 -6.74 10.88
C THR A 465 -8.44 -5.58 11.87
N ASP A 466 -7.21 -5.29 12.26
CA ASP A 466 -6.75 -4.30 13.22
C ASP A 466 -5.78 -3.24 12.67
N ASP A 467 -5.30 -3.34 11.42
CA ASP A 467 -4.44 -2.35 10.75
C ASP A 467 -3.09 -2.11 11.49
N ASP A 468 -2.46 -3.16 12.03
CA ASP A 468 -1.23 -3.07 12.84
C ASP A 468 0.11 -3.22 12.05
N GLY A 469 0.03 -3.65 10.79
CA GLY A 469 1.17 -3.86 9.89
C GLY A 469 1.54 -5.31 9.60
N ALA A 470 0.98 -6.31 10.30
CA ALA A 470 1.23 -7.73 10.06
C ALA A 470 0.05 -8.40 9.33
N SER A 471 0.28 -9.12 8.23
CA SER A 471 -0.83 -9.77 7.50
C SER A 471 -1.54 -10.84 8.33
N ASP A 472 -2.86 -10.98 8.21
CA ASP A 472 -3.63 -12.07 8.82
C ASP A 472 -3.00 -13.45 8.57
N ALA A 473 -2.42 -13.69 7.38
CA ALA A 473 -1.76 -14.97 7.08
C ALA A 473 -0.48 -15.21 7.91
N GLN A 474 0.27 -14.15 8.18
CA GLN A 474 1.45 -14.19 9.04
C GLN A 474 1.04 -14.43 10.49
N GLU A 475 0.01 -13.72 10.96
CA GLU A 475 -0.48 -13.85 12.32
C GLU A 475 -1.16 -15.18 12.57
N ASN A 476 -1.99 -15.65 11.65
CA ASN A 476 -2.60 -16.99 11.71
C ASN A 476 -1.56 -18.13 11.63
N GLY A 477 -0.32 -17.81 11.19
CA GLY A 477 0.83 -18.72 11.24
C GLY A 477 1.50 -18.82 12.60
N ALA A 478 1.17 -17.94 13.54
CA ALA A 478 1.73 -17.91 14.89
C ALA A 478 1.31 -19.15 15.72
N PRO A 479 2.02 -19.41 16.84
CA PRO A 479 1.66 -20.47 17.78
C PRO A 479 0.18 -20.43 18.21
N ASN A 480 -0.29 -21.57 18.72
CA ASN A 480 -1.70 -21.78 19.14
C ASN A 480 -2.74 -21.55 18.04
N GLY A 481 -2.34 -21.61 16.76
CA GLY A 481 -3.24 -21.44 15.63
C GLY A 481 -3.57 -19.98 15.33
N GLY A 482 -2.62 -19.08 15.58
CA GLY A 482 -2.78 -17.64 15.36
C GLY A 482 -3.19 -16.82 16.58
N ASP A 483 -3.10 -17.41 17.77
CA ASP A 483 -3.39 -16.78 19.06
C ASP A 483 -2.10 -16.81 19.89
N GLY A 484 -1.16 -15.94 19.52
CA GLY A 484 0.19 -15.93 20.05
C GLY A 484 0.23 -15.59 21.55
N ASN A 485 -0.73 -14.81 22.03
CA ASN A 485 -0.87 -14.50 23.45
C ASN A 485 -1.70 -15.54 24.24
N ASN A 486 -2.35 -16.47 23.54
CA ASN A 486 -3.17 -17.57 24.05
C ASN A 486 -4.32 -17.09 24.96
N ASP A 487 -5.00 -16.01 24.58
CA ASP A 487 -6.16 -15.45 25.27
C ASP A 487 -7.52 -15.95 24.73
N GLY A 488 -7.49 -16.70 23.63
CA GLY A 488 -8.65 -17.29 22.95
C GLY A 488 -9.22 -16.45 21.81
N ILE A 489 -8.59 -15.32 21.48
CA ILE A 489 -8.88 -14.49 20.31
C ILE A 489 -7.68 -14.61 19.36
N LEU A 490 -7.93 -14.61 18.05
CA LEU A 490 -6.83 -14.59 17.08
C LEU A 490 -6.16 -13.22 17.12
N ASP A 491 -4.83 -13.19 17.05
CA ASP A 491 -4.04 -11.95 17.08
C ASP A 491 -4.51 -11.00 15.98
N SER A 492 -4.77 -11.55 14.77
CA SER A 492 -5.33 -10.84 13.60
C SER A 492 -6.70 -10.20 13.79
N LEU A 493 -7.31 -10.29 14.96
CA LEU A 493 -8.58 -9.66 15.34
C LEU A 493 -8.39 -8.65 16.49
N GLN A 494 -7.15 -8.34 16.89
CA GLN A 494 -6.83 -7.63 18.11
C GLN A 494 -5.87 -6.49 17.82
N SER A 495 -6.37 -5.25 17.81
CA SER A 495 -5.52 -4.06 17.62
C SER A 495 -4.46 -3.81 18.67
N THR A 496 -4.43 -4.57 19.76
CA THR A 496 -3.40 -4.53 20.79
C THR A 496 -2.38 -5.67 20.69
N VAL A 497 -2.57 -6.61 19.78
CA VAL A 497 -1.75 -7.82 19.66
C VAL A 497 -1.31 -7.99 18.22
N VAL A 498 -0.02 -8.18 18.00
CA VAL A 498 0.50 -8.41 16.66
C VAL A 498 1.50 -9.55 16.65
N SER A 499 1.31 -10.49 15.73
CA SER A 499 2.20 -11.65 15.57
C SER A 499 3.06 -11.61 14.32
N PHE A 500 4.31 -12.09 14.44
CA PHE A 500 5.27 -12.01 13.35
C PHE A 500 6.29 -13.15 13.33
N ALA A 501 6.70 -13.52 12.12
CA ALA A 501 7.75 -14.49 11.90
C ALA A 501 9.13 -13.80 11.85
N SER A 502 10.13 -14.43 12.47
CA SER A 502 11.52 -13.97 12.36
C SER A 502 12.04 -14.01 10.92
N LEU A 503 12.91 -13.06 10.55
CA LEU A 503 13.53 -12.95 9.21
C LEU A 503 14.34 -14.20 8.81
N ALA A 504 14.88 -14.94 9.79
CA ALA A 504 15.65 -16.16 9.56
C ALA A 504 14.78 -17.41 9.37
N GLY A 505 13.47 -17.30 9.62
CA GLY A 505 12.52 -18.42 9.61
C GLY A 505 12.64 -19.34 10.83
N GLY A 506 11.51 -19.88 11.29
CA GLY A 506 11.46 -20.92 12.33
C GLY A 506 11.30 -20.43 13.78
N ALA A 507 11.20 -19.12 14.00
CA ALA A 507 10.82 -18.51 15.27
C ALA A 507 9.73 -17.45 15.04
N TYR A 508 8.85 -17.25 16.03
CA TYR A 508 7.78 -16.24 16.05
C TYR A 508 7.96 -15.28 17.22
N GLY A 509 7.50 -14.04 17.06
CA GLY A 509 7.29 -13.08 18.12
C GLY A 509 5.84 -12.60 18.12
N THR A 510 5.28 -12.38 19.30
CA THR A 510 3.95 -11.76 19.48
C THR A 510 4.11 -10.57 20.41
N LEU A 511 3.72 -9.38 19.95
CA LEU A 511 3.75 -8.15 20.71
C LEU A 511 2.35 -7.88 21.26
N VAL A 512 2.25 -7.63 22.57
CA VAL A 512 0.99 -7.38 23.28
C VAL A 512 1.09 -6.04 24.00
N ALA A 513 0.38 -5.03 23.50
CA ALA A 513 0.23 -3.74 24.16
C ALA A 513 -0.87 -3.82 25.24
N SER A 514 -0.61 -3.27 26.43
CA SER A 514 -1.61 -3.28 27.51
C SER A 514 -2.79 -2.31 27.29
N ALA A 515 -2.63 -1.35 26.39
CA ALA A 515 -3.60 -0.33 26.02
C ALA A 515 -3.21 0.27 24.66
N GLY A 516 -4.13 1.04 24.07
CA GLY A 516 -3.93 1.69 22.77
C GLY A 516 -4.11 0.74 21.60
N GLU A 517 -3.50 1.07 20.47
CA GLU A 517 -3.52 0.29 19.25
C GLU A 517 -2.11 0.22 18.65
N VAL A 518 -1.63 -0.98 18.34
CA VAL A 518 -0.34 -1.20 17.68
C VAL A 518 -0.49 -0.88 16.19
N ARG A 519 0.47 -0.14 15.62
CA ARG A 519 0.47 0.33 14.23
C ARG A 519 1.85 0.21 13.61
N GLY A 520 1.89 0.04 12.29
CA GLY A 520 3.10 0.26 11.49
C GLY A 520 4.24 -0.72 11.74
N LEU A 521 3.97 -1.91 12.26
CA LEU A 521 5.00 -2.87 12.63
C LEU A 521 5.91 -3.24 11.43
N SER A 522 7.20 -3.00 11.60
CA SER A 522 8.25 -3.25 10.61
C SER A 522 9.45 -3.98 11.24
N PHE A 523 10.17 -4.75 10.42
CA PHE A 523 11.25 -5.62 10.85
C PHE A 523 12.51 -5.40 10.04
N PHE A 524 13.63 -5.27 10.72
CA PHE A 524 14.91 -5.00 10.07
C PHE A 524 16.04 -5.79 10.71
N PRO A 525 17.02 -6.27 9.93
CA PRO A 525 18.25 -6.81 10.50
C PRO A 525 18.97 -5.71 11.30
N ALA A 526 19.43 -6.05 12.50
CA ALA A 526 20.20 -5.17 13.36
C ALA A 526 21.65 -5.66 13.48
N THR A 527 22.56 -4.72 13.75
CA THR A 527 23.89 -5.04 14.31
C THR A 527 24.12 -4.11 15.48
N THR A 528 24.63 -4.63 16.59
CA THR A 528 25.01 -3.76 17.72
C THR A 528 26.47 -3.30 17.58
N PRO A 529 26.87 -2.22 18.27
CA PRO A 529 28.28 -1.81 18.33
C PRO A 529 29.23 -2.88 18.88
N ASP A 530 28.69 -3.82 19.66
CA ASP A 530 29.44 -4.93 20.23
C ASP A 530 29.17 -6.20 19.41
N PRO A 531 30.18 -6.72 18.68
CA PRO A 531 29.99 -7.86 17.80
C PRO A 531 29.73 -9.19 18.55
N GLU A 532 29.91 -9.22 19.87
CA GLU A 532 29.56 -10.39 20.69
C GLU A 532 28.07 -10.47 21.01
N ILE A 533 27.35 -9.34 20.92
CA ILE A 533 25.91 -9.32 21.17
C ILE A 533 25.19 -9.84 19.92
N GLU A 534 24.42 -10.90 20.11
CA GLU A 534 23.64 -11.51 19.03
C GLU A 534 22.25 -10.89 18.94
N THR A 535 21.77 -10.66 17.72
CA THR A 535 20.47 -10.04 17.42
C THR A 535 19.60 -11.04 16.65
N PRO A 536 19.16 -12.15 17.28
CA PRO A 536 18.57 -13.28 16.55
C PRO A 536 17.26 -12.93 15.83
N LEU A 537 16.57 -11.86 16.24
CA LEU A 537 15.33 -11.39 15.65
C LEU A 537 15.47 -10.13 14.78
N GLY A 538 16.64 -9.47 14.78
CA GLY A 538 16.75 -8.09 14.30
C GLY A 538 16.05 -7.11 15.24
N TYR A 539 15.78 -5.89 14.75
CA TYR A 539 15.00 -4.88 15.48
C TYR A 539 13.60 -4.73 14.89
N PHE A 540 12.70 -4.25 15.72
CA PHE A 540 11.31 -3.95 15.43
C PHE A 540 11.12 -2.45 15.43
N ASP A 541 10.24 -1.94 14.58
CA ASP A 541 9.80 -0.55 14.61
C ASP A 541 8.27 -0.54 14.55
N TYR A 542 7.62 0.12 15.50
CA TYR A 542 6.17 0.16 15.62
C TYR A 542 5.74 1.38 16.43
N GLU A 543 4.44 1.71 16.32
CA GLU A 543 3.80 2.75 17.10
C GLU A 543 2.70 2.15 17.98
N VAL A 544 2.54 2.66 19.20
CA VAL A 544 1.33 2.43 19.99
C VAL A 544 0.55 3.74 20.06
N THR A 545 -0.62 3.75 19.44
CA THR A 545 -1.48 4.93 19.27
C THR A 545 -2.72 4.85 20.15
N ALA A 546 -3.61 5.84 20.05
CA ALA A 546 -4.88 5.91 20.78
C ALA A 546 -4.72 5.90 22.32
N LEU A 547 -3.58 6.38 22.82
CA LEU A 547 -3.32 6.55 24.23
C LEU A 547 -3.80 7.91 24.72
N ASN A 548 -4.02 8.02 26.02
CA ASN A 548 -4.12 9.34 26.64
C ASN A 548 -2.73 9.99 26.71
N ASN A 549 -2.67 11.30 26.57
CA ASN A 549 -1.44 12.07 26.72
C ASN A 549 -0.75 11.76 28.07
N GLY A 550 0.46 11.21 28.00
CA GLY A 550 1.32 10.85 29.14
C GLY A 550 0.95 9.51 29.78
N GLU A 551 0.20 8.65 29.08
CA GLU A 551 -0.20 7.34 29.59
C GLU A 551 0.99 6.40 29.71
N ALA A 552 1.02 5.65 30.82
CA ALA A 552 2.00 4.61 31.07
C ALA A 552 1.42 3.25 30.63
N ILE A 553 2.15 2.54 29.77
CA ILE A 553 1.73 1.23 29.25
C ILE A 553 2.85 0.20 29.38
N THR A 554 2.50 -1.05 29.16
CA THR A 554 3.47 -2.11 28.92
C THR A 554 3.27 -2.71 27.55
N VAL A 555 4.38 -3.02 26.88
CA VAL A 555 4.40 -3.83 25.68
C VAL A 555 5.12 -5.14 26.00
N THR A 556 4.44 -6.27 25.81
CA THR A 556 4.99 -7.59 26.10
C THR A 556 5.31 -8.34 24.82
N TYR A 557 6.56 -8.75 24.65
CA TYR A 557 7.00 -9.64 23.58
C TYR A 557 7.00 -11.08 24.08
N LEU A 558 6.25 -11.94 23.41
CA LEU A 558 6.24 -13.38 23.58
C LEU A 558 7.01 -14.00 22.43
N LEU A 559 8.09 -14.70 22.74
CA LEU A 559 9.01 -15.25 21.75
C LEU A 559 8.87 -16.78 21.72
N ASP A 560 8.68 -17.33 20.53
CA ASP A 560 8.65 -18.76 20.26
C ASP A 560 9.81 -19.16 19.38
N GLY A 561 10.49 -20.26 19.73
CA GLY A 561 11.67 -20.75 19.02
C GLY A 561 12.98 -19.98 19.27
N VAL A 562 12.94 -18.89 20.04
CA VAL A 562 14.12 -18.09 20.42
C VAL A 562 14.01 -17.55 21.85
N ALA A 563 15.15 -17.35 22.51
CA ALA A 563 15.23 -16.71 23.82
C ALA A 563 16.25 -15.57 23.80
N THR A 564 16.02 -14.55 24.62
CA THR A 564 16.86 -13.36 24.77
C THR A 564 17.16 -13.10 26.24
N ASN A 565 18.15 -12.25 26.54
CA ASN A 565 18.52 -11.92 27.92
C ASN A 565 18.79 -10.43 28.16
N ASP A 566 18.64 -9.59 27.14
CA ASP A 566 18.64 -8.13 27.26
C ASP A 566 17.80 -7.50 26.13
N PHE A 567 17.47 -6.23 26.27
CA PHE A 567 16.68 -5.47 25.30
C PHE A 567 17.24 -4.06 25.15
N TYR A 568 17.38 -3.63 23.90
CA TYR A 568 18.02 -2.38 23.52
C TYR A 568 17.00 -1.52 22.79
N ILE A 569 17.15 -0.20 22.90
CA ILE A 569 16.40 0.77 22.09
C ILE A 569 17.36 1.65 21.32
N GLU A 570 16.88 2.25 20.24
CA GLU A 570 17.62 3.27 19.52
C GLU A 570 17.60 4.59 20.31
N GLN A 571 18.78 5.15 20.56
CA GLN A 571 18.93 6.53 21.01
C GLN A 571 20.04 7.22 20.22
N ASN A 572 19.69 8.26 19.47
CA ASN A 572 20.64 9.10 18.71
C ASN A 572 21.50 8.31 17.71
N GLY A 573 20.92 7.35 16.98
CA GLY A 573 21.63 6.53 16.01
C GLY A 573 22.38 5.34 16.61
N GLN A 574 22.21 5.05 17.91
CA GLN A 574 22.90 3.97 18.60
C GLN A 574 21.97 3.09 19.42
N TRP A 575 22.20 1.78 19.39
CA TRP A 575 21.53 0.82 20.25
C TRP A 575 22.10 0.90 21.66
N VAL A 576 21.25 1.22 22.64
CA VAL A 576 21.63 1.29 24.05
C VAL A 576 20.77 0.35 24.90
N PRO A 577 21.32 -0.24 25.98
CA PRO A 577 20.54 -1.11 26.86
C PRO A 577 19.36 -0.35 27.49
N PHE A 578 18.15 -0.88 27.35
CA PHE A 578 16.93 -0.27 27.87
C PHE A 578 16.41 -1.04 29.08
N ARG A 579 17.19 -1.07 30.16
CA ARG A 579 16.86 -1.86 31.35
C ARG A 579 15.88 -1.11 32.24
N TYR A 580 14.94 -1.83 32.85
CA TYR A 580 13.94 -1.26 33.76
C TYR A 580 14.57 -0.55 34.97
N ASP A 581 14.25 0.73 35.15
CA ASP A 581 14.78 1.59 36.22
C ASP A 581 13.82 1.79 37.40
N GLY A 582 12.62 1.21 37.33
CA GLY A 582 11.54 1.40 38.30
C GLY A 582 10.37 2.22 37.75
N GLU A 583 10.53 2.86 36.59
CA GLU A 583 9.47 3.59 35.89
C GLU A 583 9.32 3.13 34.44
N THR A 584 10.39 3.20 33.64
CA THR A 584 10.41 2.73 32.25
C THR A 584 11.52 1.71 32.00
N GLY A 585 11.50 1.02 30.87
CA GLY A 585 12.52 0.04 30.48
C GLY A 585 12.00 -1.39 30.43
N ALA A 586 12.85 -2.27 29.92
CA ALA A 586 12.57 -3.67 29.68
C ALA A 586 12.95 -4.57 30.86
N ILE A 587 12.09 -5.55 31.09
CA ILE A 587 12.31 -6.70 31.96
C ILE A 587 12.32 -7.93 31.07
N VAL A 588 13.48 -8.58 30.94
CA VAL A 588 13.68 -9.73 30.03
C VAL A 588 13.74 -11.02 30.84
N ASN A 589 12.97 -12.03 30.41
CA ASN A 589 12.92 -13.36 31.00
C ASN A 589 12.91 -14.44 29.91
N GLY A 590 14.00 -14.53 29.14
CA GLY A 590 14.17 -15.55 28.12
C GLY A 590 13.23 -15.33 26.93
N THR A 591 12.13 -16.06 26.93
CA THR A 591 11.11 -16.02 25.87
C THR A 591 10.04 -14.95 26.10
N MET A 592 10.09 -14.20 27.20
CA MET A 592 9.15 -13.12 27.48
C MET A 592 9.90 -11.84 27.82
N ILE A 593 9.53 -10.73 27.18
CA ILE A 593 10.08 -9.40 27.45
C ILE A 593 8.91 -8.49 27.78
N THR A 594 8.93 -7.81 28.91
CA THR A 594 7.94 -6.77 29.23
C THR A 594 8.64 -5.43 29.24
N VAL A 595 8.24 -4.54 28.34
CA VAL A 595 8.79 -3.20 28.24
C VAL A 595 7.81 -2.19 28.79
N HIS A 596 8.27 -1.37 29.72
CA HIS A 596 7.48 -0.33 30.36
C HIS A 596 7.74 1.00 29.67
N TYR A 597 6.67 1.63 29.17
CA TYR A 597 6.70 2.92 28.48
C TYR A 597 5.84 3.95 29.19
N VAL A 598 6.13 5.21 28.92
CA VAL A 598 5.30 6.37 29.22
C VAL A 598 5.35 7.25 27.96
N ASP A 599 4.19 7.67 27.44
CA ASP A 599 4.09 8.63 26.32
C ASP A 599 4.80 9.95 26.68
N GLY A 600 5.76 10.35 25.85
CA GLY A 600 6.73 11.42 26.07
C GLY A 600 7.87 11.10 27.06
N GLY A 601 8.03 9.84 27.45
CA GLY A 601 8.99 9.36 28.45
C GLY A 601 10.23 8.66 27.86
N ARG A 602 11.09 8.13 28.74
CA ARG A 602 12.28 7.36 28.32
C ARG A 602 11.84 6.06 27.66
N GLY A 603 12.23 5.87 26.40
CA GLY A 603 11.83 4.72 25.57
C GLY A 603 10.86 5.10 24.46
N ASP A 604 10.22 6.27 24.56
CA ASP A 604 9.45 6.85 23.47
C ASP A 604 10.38 7.71 22.60
N ALA A 605 10.53 7.33 21.33
CA ALA A 605 11.62 7.81 20.48
C ALA A 605 11.55 9.31 20.17
N ASP A 606 10.36 9.90 20.09
CA ASP A 606 10.22 11.35 19.88
C ASP A 606 10.30 12.15 21.20
N GLY A 607 10.03 11.51 22.34
CA GLY A 607 9.98 12.14 23.66
C GLY A 607 8.87 13.20 23.79
N ILE A 608 7.82 13.13 22.98
CA ILE A 608 6.71 14.09 22.93
C ILE A 608 5.46 13.47 23.53
N VAL A 609 4.83 14.19 24.47
CA VAL A 609 3.52 13.77 25.03
C VAL A 609 2.40 14.04 24.02
N ASN A 610 2.04 13.06 23.20
CA ASN A 610 1.07 13.22 22.10
C ASN A 610 0.03 12.08 22.00
N GLY A 611 0.02 11.13 22.93
CA GLY A 611 -0.85 9.95 22.89
C GLY A 611 -0.35 8.84 21.96
N VAL A 612 0.93 8.89 21.57
CA VAL A 612 1.62 7.92 20.72
C VAL A 612 2.96 7.56 21.37
N ILE A 613 3.32 6.28 21.36
CA ILE A 613 4.68 5.83 21.70
C ILE A 613 5.33 5.30 20.43
N LEU A 614 6.51 5.82 20.10
CA LEU A 614 7.35 5.32 19.02
C LEU A 614 8.48 4.46 19.58
N ASP A 615 8.63 3.22 19.11
CA ASP A 615 9.66 2.32 19.63
C ASP A 615 10.35 1.47 18.55
N PRO A 616 11.59 1.83 18.19
CA PRO A 616 12.51 0.88 17.62
C PRO A 616 13.14 -0.01 18.73
N GLY A 617 12.61 -1.22 18.90
CA GLY A 617 13.01 -2.17 19.93
C GLY A 617 13.91 -3.30 19.41
N LEU A 618 14.96 -3.67 20.16
CA LEU A 618 15.93 -4.70 19.77
C LEU A 618 16.15 -5.73 20.89
N PRO A 619 15.50 -6.90 20.83
CA PRO A 619 15.84 -8.04 21.68
C PRO A 619 17.21 -8.62 21.34
N VAL A 620 18.04 -8.86 22.34
CA VAL A 620 19.41 -9.36 22.14
C VAL A 620 19.77 -10.54 23.05
N VAL A 621 20.80 -11.28 22.63
CA VAL A 621 21.50 -12.24 23.48
C VAL A 621 22.90 -11.70 23.76
N ASP A 622 23.15 -11.36 25.02
CA ASP A 622 24.48 -11.14 25.56
C ASP A 622 25.07 -12.49 26.02
N PRO A 623 26.13 -13.01 25.39
CA PRO A 623 26.75 -14.27 25.80
C PRO A 623 27.43 -14.19 27.19
N PHE A 624 27.73 -12.99 27.68
CA PHE A 624 28.37 -12.73 28.98
C PHE A 624 27.52 -11.79 29.84
N PRO A 625 26.27 -12.19 30.19
CA PRO A 625 25.31 -11.29 30.81
C PRO A 625 25.70 -10.91 32.26
N TRP A 626 26.67 -11.59 32.85
CA TRP A 626 27.16 -11.30 34.20
C TRP A 626 28.39 -10.40 34.21
N HIS A 627 28.83 -9.95 33.03
CA HIS A 627 29.90 -9.00 32.86
C HIS A 627 29.35 -7.58 32.76
N ASN A 628 29.87 -6.68 33.60
CA ASN A 628 29.53 -5.27 33.48
C ASN A 628 30.32 -4.65 32.32
N ARG A 629 29.68 -4.52 31.15
CA ARG A 629 30.31 -3.93 29.95
C ARG A 629 30.61 -2.43 30.10
N GLU A 630 29.90 -1.71 30.97
CA GLU A 630 30.13 -0.28 31.24
C GLU A 630 31.33 -0.09 32.17
N ASN A 631 31.37 -0.86 33.26
CA ASN A 631 32.49 -0.88 34.19
C ASN A 631 32.67 -2.26 34.80
N ARG A 632 33.56 -3.07 34.21
CA ARG A 632 33.85 -4.45 34.63
C ARG A 632 34.17 -4.64 36.12
N TYR A 633 34.60 -3.58 36.83
CA TYR A 633 34.96 -3.66 38.24
C TYR A 633 33.82 -3.25 39.19
N ASP A 634 32.74 -2.67 38.67
CA ASP A 634 31.51 -2.38 39.40
C ASP A 634 30.58 -3.60 39.33
N ALA A 635 30.79 -4.53 40.26
CA ALA A 635 30.03 -5.77 40.35
C ALA A 635 28.64 -5.55 40.96
N ASN A 636 28.47 -4.50 41.76
CA ASN A 636 27.23 -4.23 42.45
C ASN A 636 26.27 -3.32 41.66
N ASN A 637 26.74 -2.75 40.54
CA ASN A 637 26.03 -1.84 39.65
C ASN A 637 25.55 -0.54 40.33
N ASP A 638 26.39 0.05 41.20
CA ASP A 638 26.11 1.34 41.85
C ASP A 638 26.79 2.55 41.17
N GLY A 639 27.52 2.30 40.09
CA GLY A 639 28.26 3.29 39.30
C GLY A 639 29.68 3.55 39.81
N PHE A 640 30.12 2.90 40.90
CA PHE A 640 31.44 3.11 41.49
C PHE A 640 32.20 1.80 41.70
N THR A 641 33.48 1.79 41.35
CA THR A 641 34.37 0.70 41.76
C THR A 641 34.78 0.88 43.22
N ALA A 642 34.23 0.07 44.11
CA ALA A 642 34.39 0.12 45.55
C ALA A 642 34.68 -1.28 46.16
N PRO A 643 35.18 -1.37 47.41
CA PRO A 643 35.34 -2.65 48.09
C PRO A 643 34.06 -3.49 48.19
N LEU A 644 32.90 -2.85 48.09
CA LEU A 644 31.60 -3.53 48.11
C LEU A 644 31.42 -4.45 46.90
N ASP A 645 32.00 -4.13 45.74
CA ASP A 645 31.94 -4.97 44.54
C ASP A 645 32.58 -6.33 44.76
N ALA A 646 33.78 -6.33 45.35
CA ALA A 646 34.46 -7.56 45.72
C ALA A 646 33.65 -8.37 46.75
N LEU A 647 33.02 -7.70 47.71
CA LEU A 647 32.23 -8.36 48.75
C LEU A 647 30.98 -9.06 48.20
N VAL A 648 30.34 -8.48 47.19
CA VAL A 648 29.17 -9.07 46.51
C VAL A 648 29.54 -10.43 45.89
N ILE A 649 30.70 -10.53 45.25
CA ILE A 649 31.19 -11.78 44.65
C ILE A 649 31.64 -12.77 45.74
N ILE A 650 32.38 -12.30 46.76
CA ILE A 650 32.85 -13.15 47.89
C ILE A 650 31.69 -13.83 48.61
N ASN A 651 30.63 -13.09 48.92
CA ASN A 651 29.47 -13.64 49.63
C ASN A 651 28.85 -14.79 48.83
N ARG A 652 28.65 -14.59 47.53
CA ARG A 652 28.03 -15.60 46.65
C ARG A 652 28.91 -16.82 46.43
N LEU A 653 30.23 -16.65 46.35
CA LEU A 653 31.19 -17.75 46.36
C LEU A 653 31.14 -18.54 47.68
N ASN A 654 31.04 -17.86 48.82
CA ASN A 654 30.96 -18.51 50.14
C ASN A 654 29.63 -19.25 50.36
N ASP A 655 28.56 -18.82 49.71
CA ASP A 655 27.26 -19.52 49.69
C ASP A 655 27.28 -20.78 48.79
N GLY A 656 28.42 -21.05 48.12
CA GLY A 656 28.62 -22.24 47.31
C GLY A 656 28.12 -22.12 45.88
N GLU A 657 27.81 -20.91 45.41
CA GLU A 657 27.22 -20.66 44.09
C GLU A 657 28.27 -20.38 42.99
N GLY A 658 29.55 -20.69 43.22
CA GLY A 658 30.63 -20.50 42.24
C GLY A 658 30.57 -21.44 41.03
N GLY A 659 31.24 -21.04 39.94
CA GLY A 659 31.36 -21.81 38.71
C GLY A 659 30.69 -21.14 37.50
N LEU A 660 30.25 -21.95 36.53
CA LEU A 660 29.60 -21.47 35.30
C LEU A 660 28.33 -20.69 35.61
N LEU A 661 28.23 -19.49 35.04
CA LEU A 661 27.06 -18.63 35.17
C LEU A 661 26.10 -18.85 34.00
N PRO A 662 24.78 -18.81 34.24
CA PRO A 662 23.80 -19.11 33.19
C PRO A 662 23.61 -17.92 32.24
N VAL A 663 23.58 -18.17 30.93
CA VAL A 663 23.32 -17.12 29.93
C VAL A 663 21.85 -16.65 29.99
N PHE A 664 20.93 -17.56 30.33
CA PHE A 664 19.49 -17.28 30.47
C PHE A 664 19.05 -17.49 31.92
N GLY A 665 18.30 -16.53 32.48
CA GLY A 665 17.75 -16.59 33.84
C GLY A 665 17.00 -15.30 34.19
N PRO A 666 16.32 -15.22 35.35
CA PRO A 666 15.61 -14.01 35.80
C PRO A 666 16.64 -12.93 36.15
N LEU A 667 17.12 -12.22 35.14
CA LEU A 667 18.35 -11.45 35.20
C LEU A 667 18.15 -9.94 35.31
N VAL A 668 16.92 -9.43 35.28
CA VAL A 668 16.72 -7.99 35.16
C VAL A 668 15.79 -7.47 36.25
N THR A 669 16.41 -7.15 37.38
CA THR A 669 15.86 -6.20 38.36
C THR A 669 16.76 -4.97 38.39
N PRO A 670 16.28 -3.80 38.85
CA PRO A 670 17.07 -2.55 38.91
C PRO A 670 18.41 -2.67 39.67
N ASN A 671 18.58 -3.74 40.46
CA ASN A 671 19.78 -4.02 41.26
C ASN A 671 20.54 -5.28 40.80
N ARG A 672 20.52 -5.59 39.50
CA ARG A 672 21.32 -6.67 38.92
C ARG A 672 22.78 -6.56 39.36
N LYS A 673 23.40 -7.72 39.64
CA LYS A 673 24.80 -7.82 40.04
C LYS A 673 25.60 -8.50 38.92
N PHE A 674 26.82 -8.03 38.71
CA PHE A 674 27.74 -8.53 37.69
C PHE A 674 28.87 -9.29 38.38
N TYR A 675 28.76 -10.62 38.38
CA TYR A 675 29.68 -11.47 39.13
C TYR A 675 30.94 -11.87 38.36
N ASP A 676 30.94 -11.67 37.04
CA ASP A 676 32.00 -12.08 36.12
C ASP A 676 32.80 -10.86 35.66
N VAL A 677 33.95 -10.63 36.29
CA VAL A 677 34.75 -9.42 36.08
C VAL A 677 35.65 -9.57 34.86
N ASN A 678 35.97 -10.79 34.43
CA ASN A 678 36.83 -11.05 33.27
C ASN A 678 36.07 -11.43 31.99
N GLY A 679 34.76 -11.66 32.07
CA GLY A 679 33.90 -12.02 30.95
C GLY A 679 34.13 -13.44 30.46
N ASP A 680 34.57 -14.38 31.30
CA ASP A 680 34.84 -15.78 30.90
C ASP A 680 33.65 -16.73 31.11
N GLY A 681 32.52 -16.20 31.56
CA GLY A 681 31.28 -16.93 31.84
C GLY A 681 31.30 -17.67 33.17
N GLN A 682 32.31 -17.48 34.02
CA GLN A 682 32.39 -18.12 35.33
C GLN A 682 32.52 -17.10 36.46
N MET A 683 31.86 -17.38 37.59
CA MET A 683 32.13 -16.69 38.86
C MET A 683 33.14 -17.51 39.65
N VAL A 684 34.37 -17.02 39.70
CA VAL A 684 35.49 -17.67 40.39
C VAL A 684 36.25 -16.68 41.28
N PRO A 685 37.12 -17.14 42.20
CA PRO A 685 37.92 -16.24 43.02
C PRO A 685 38.81 -15.26 42.24
N LEU A 686 39.05 -15.50 40.94
CA LEU A 686 39.79 -14.58 40.08
C LEU A 686 39.04 -13.24 39.88
N ASP A 687 37.71 -13.27 39.80
CA ASP A 687 36.89 -12.06 39.62
C ASP A 687 37.04 -11.09 40.78
N VAL A 688 37.02 -11.63 42.01
CA VAL A 688 37.31 -10.89 43.24
C VAL A 688 38.71 -10.26 43.19
N LEU A 689 39.71 -11.03 42.75
CA LEU A 689 41.10 -10.57 42.71
C LEU A 689 41.29 -9.40 41.74
N LEU A 690 40.56 -9.40 40.61
CA LEU A 690 40.63 -8.32 39.63
C LEU A 690 40.12 -6.99 40.20
N ILE A 691 39.00 -7.01 40.93
CA ILE A 691 38.48 -5.82 41.63
C ILE A 691 39.47 -5.32 42.68
N ILE A 692 40.01 -6.22 43.51
CA ILE A 692 40.97 -5.85 44.57
C ILE A 692 42.24 -5.22 43.96
N ASN A 693 42.73 -5.77 42.85
CA ASN A 693 43.89 -5.21 42.16
C ASN A 693 43.60 -3.81 41.63
N GLU A 694 42.41 -3.57 41.05
CA GLU A 694 42.02 -2.24 40.58
C GLU A 694 41.91 -1.24 41.72
N LEU A 695 41.27 -1.62 42.83
CA LEU A 695 41.18 -0.76 44.02
C LEU A 695 42.57 -0.38 44.55
N ASN A 696 43.50 -1.34 44.60
CA ASN A 696 44.88 -1.06 45.03
C ASN A 696 45.67 -0.21 44.02
N ARG A 697 45.33 -0.30 42.72
CA ARG A 697 45.90 0.55 41.66
C ARG A 697 45.45 2.00 41.84
N VAL A 698 44.16 2.23 42.08
CA VAL A 698 43.59 3.57 42.28
C VAL A 698 44.08 4.21 43.58
N VAL A 699 44.32 3.44 44.64
CA VAL A 699 44.84 3.95 45.93
C VAL A 699 46.34 4.32 45.88
N THR A 700 47.07 3.95 44.81
CA THR A 700 48.52 4.18 44.71
C THR A 700 48.96 5.18 43.62
N GLY A 701 48.02 5.84 42.92
CA GLY A 701 48.31 6.81 41.87
C GLY A 701 47.52 8.11 42.00
N GLU A 702 48.28 9.20 42.18
CA GLU A 702 47.92 10.62 42.04
C GLU A 702 47.17 11.30 43.21
N GLY A 703 47.93 12.08 43.98
CA GLY A 703 47.39 13.24 44.68
C GLY A 703 47.48 14.49 43.81
N GLU A 704 46.42 15.30 43.78
CA GLU A 704 46.34 16.78 43.76
C GLU A 704 44.83 17.16 43.84
N GLY A 705 44.49 18.24 44.53
CA GLY A 705 43.12 18.59 45.00
C GLY A 705 42.04 18.77 43.91
N VAL A 706 40.73 18.82 44.20
CA VAL A 706 40.06 19.77 45.10
C VAL A 706 38.69 19.22 45.58
N ILE A 707 38.43 19.38 46.87
CA ILE A 707 37.16 19.34 47.62
C ILE A 707 35.87 19.72 46.85
N GLY A 708 34.81 18.89 47.02
CA GLY A 708 33.41 19.22 46.74
C GLY A 708 32.44 18.10 47.18
N ALA A 709 31.57 18.40 48.14
CA ALA A 709 30.55 17.52 48.75
C ALA A 709 29.60 16.88 47.71
N PHE A 710 28.99 15.72 47.95
CA PHE A 710 27.82 15.56 48.83
C PHE A 710 27.56 14.08 49.15
N TRP A 711 27.71 13.70 50.43
CA TRP A 711 26.91 12.64 51.02
C TRP A 711 25.62 13.28 51.56
N VAL A 712 24.44 12.83 51.11
CA VAL A 712 23.18 13.04 51.82
C VAL A 712 22.56 11.68 52.09
N ALA A 713 22.79 11.15 53.28
CA ALA A 713 21.89 10.15 53.88
C ALA A 713 20.73 10.90 54.58
N PRO A 714 19.52 10.32 54.65
CA PRO A 714 18.33 11.01 55.12
C PRO A 714 18.35 11.26 56.63
N PHE A 715 17.75 12.38 57.03
CA PHE A 715 17.60 12.82 58.42
C PHE A 715 16.83 11.80 59.29
N VAL A 716 17.41 11.43 60.44
CA VAL A 716 16.64 11.07 61.64
C VAL A 716 17.10 11.96 62.78
N SER A 717 16.20 12.78 63.31
CA SER A 717 16.43 13.72 64.40
C SER A 717 16.00 13.15 65.75
N VAL A 718 16.92 12.88 66.68
CA VAL A 718 16.70 12.93 68.15
C VAL A 718 18.04 13.27 68.85
N PRO A 719 18.07 14.11 69.90
CA PRO A 719 19.26 14.88 70.26
C PRO A 719 20.26 14.19 71.20
N GLN A 720 21.50 14.66 71.02
CA GLN A 720 22.72 14.58 71.82
C GLN A 720 22.51 14.62 73.35
N THR A 721 23.18 13.71 74.07
CA THR A 721 24.05 14.04 75.20
C THR A 721 25.12 12.97 75.43
N ASP A 722 26.37 13.44 75.31
CA ASP A 722 27.53 13.22 76.18
C ASP A 722 27.98 11.82 76.59
N GLY A 723 29.26 11.54 76.30
CA GLY A 723 30.12 10.93 77.31
C GLY A 723 31.26 10.04 76.81
N HIS A 724 32.44 10.64 76.69
CA HIS A 724 33.76 10.03 76.90
C HIS A 724 34.41 9.13 75.81
N ARG A 725 35.47 9.71 75.23
CA ARG A 725 36.68 9.09 74.65
C ARG A 725 37.50 8.29 75.71
N PRO A 726 38.69 7.71 75.41
CA PRO A 726 39.21 6.95 74.25
C PRO A 726 39.75 5.56 74.75
N THR A 727 40.23 4.59 73.97
CA THR A 727 41.60 4.49 73.41
C THR A 727 41.80 3.12 72.73
N THR A 728 42.45 3.15 71.57
CA THR A 728 43.41 2.18 70.98
C THR A 728 43.70 0.88 71.75
N THR A 729 43.65 -0.30 71.09
CA THR A 729 44.84 -1.09 70.65
C THR A 729 44.37 -2.25 69.75
N SER A 730 45.23 -2.59 68.78
CA SER A 730 45.14 -3.61 67.73
C SER A 730 45.30 -5.07 68.20
N VAL A 731 44.59 -5.97 67.50
CA VAL A 731 45.04 -7.28 66.94
C VAL A 731 45.57 -8.33 67.94
N ASP A 732 44.69 -9.27 68.33
CA ASP A 732 44.80 -10.73 68.07
C ASP A 732 43.73 -11.54 68.87
N GLU A 733 43.07 -12.46 68.16
CA GLU A 733 42.34 -13.68 68.58
C GLU A 733 41.39 -13.69 69.81
N VAL A 734 40.16 -14.21 69.61
CA VAL A 734 39.66 -15.47 70.22
C VAL A 734 38.19 -15.71 69.78
N MET A 735 37.96 -16.89 69.22
CA MET A 735 36.66 -17.50 68.92
C MET A 735 35.94 -17.98 70.20
N ALA A 736 34.61 -18.07 70.10
CA ALA A 736 33.68 -18.96 70.82
C ALA A 736 32.70 -18.31 71.81
N ASP A 737 31.42 -18.29 71.39
CA ASP A 737 30.19 -18.54 72.18
C ASP A 737 29.02 -18.33 71.19
N TYR A 738 28.13 -19.27 70.83
CA TYR A 738 27.45 -20.34 71.57
C TYR A 738 27.01 -21.48 70.63
N ILE A 739 27.02 -22.71 71.18
CA ILE A 739 26.55 -23.98 70.60
C ILE A 739 25.12 -24.32 71.09
N THR A 740 24.20 -24.57 70.14
CA THR A 740 23.12 -25.61 69.99
C THR A 740 22.14 -25.96 71.16
N PRO A 741 21.01 -26.71 70.94
CA PRO A 741 20.94 -28.15 70.58
C PRO A 741 19.81 -28.49 69.54
N ALA A 742 19.60 -29.66 68.93
CA ALA A 742 19.72 -31.07 69.36
C ALA A 742 19.75 -32.07 68.15
N VAL A 743 20.05 -33.33 68.47
CA VAL A 743 20.50 -34.50 67.65
C VAL A 743 19.46 -35.65 67.76
N PRO A 744 19.25 -36.62 66.81
CA PRO A 744 20.05 -37.89 66.68
C PRO A 744 20.22 -38.48 65.24
N VAL A 745 21.45 -38.74 64.74
CA VAL A 745 22.29 -39.98 64.68
C VAL A 745 21.62 -41.31 64.28
N ASP A 746 22.07 -41.91 63.15
CA ASP A 746 22.49 -43.32 62.89
C ASP A 746 22.34 -43.68 61.38
N LEU A 747 23.14 -44.48 60.65
CA LEU A 747 24.38 -45.24 60.87
C LEU A 747 24.84 -45.85 59.50
N VAL A 748 26.14 -45.86 59.21
CA VAL A 748 26.95 -46.87 58.44
C VAL A 748 26.78 -47.12 56.91
N THR A 749 27.82 -46.69 56.19
CA THR A 749 28.67 -47.33 55.13
C THR A 749 28.30 -48.71 54.56
N VAL A 750 28.31 -48.89 53.22
CA VAL A 750 29.00 -50.00 52.47
C VAL A 750 29.12 -49.68 50.94
N LEU A 751 30.37 -49.51 50.49
CA LEU A 751 31.07 -50.00 49.27
C LEU A 751 30.35 -50.22 47.92
N ALA A 752 30.79 -49.44 46.92
CA ALA A 752 31.47 -49.80 45.66
C ALA A 752 31.13 -51.08 44.84
N ARG A 753 31.10 -50.85 43.50
CA ARG A 753 31.18 -51.76 42.32
C ARG A 753 29.87 -52.50 41.98
N GLU A 754 29.46 -52.64 40.71
CA GLU A 754 30.23 -52.86 39.48
C GLU A 754 29.38 -52.59 38.23
N ARG A 755 30.04 -52.28 37.09
CA ARG A 755 29.47 -52.20 35.74
C ARG A 755 29.10 -53.59 35.22
N THR A 756 28.07 -53.67 34.38
CA THR A 756 28.04 -54.51 33.16
C THR A 756 26.84 -54.13 32.26
N GLU A 757 27.13 -53.61 31.07
CA GLU A 757 26.37 -53.88 29.84
C GLU A 757 27.04 -55.07 29.10
N PRO A 758 26.60 -55.60 27.92
CA PRO A 758 25.50 -55.23 27.00
C PRO A 758 24.69 -56.44 26.43
N SER A 759 23.69 -56.20 25.58
CA SER A 759 23.30 -57.15 24.54
C SER A 759 22.72 -56.45 23.31
N VAL A 760 23.32 -56.75 22.16
CA VAL A 760 22.99 -56.32 20.78
C VAL A 760 22.34 -57.51 20.04
N VAL A 761 21.72 -57.20 18.88
CA VAL A 761 21.35 -58.06 17.72
C VAL A 761 19.83 -58.36 17.70
N GLU A 762 19.02 -58.07 16.65
CA GLU A 762 19.25 -58.06 15.20
C GLU A 762 18.28 -57.16 14.42
N GLN A 763 18.57 -57.00 13.13
CA GLN A 763 18.01 -56.11 12.11
C GLN A 763 17.05 -56.86 11.15
N ASP A 764 16.22 -56.08 10.46
CA ASP A 764 15.55 -56.30 9.16
C ASP A 764 14.03 -56.61 9.06
N ASP A 765 13.43 -55.76 8.20
CA ASP A 765 12.20 -55.84 7.41
C ASP A 765 10.81 -55.62 8.07
N LEU A 766 10.20 -54.45 7.79
CA LEU A 766 8.99 -54.26 6.95
C LEU A 766 8.30 -52.88 7.21
N LEU A 767 8.39 -51.97 6.23
CA LEU A 767 7.40 -50.93 5.88
C LEU A 767 6.99 -51.21 4.42
N PRO A 768 5.81 -50.80 3.89
CA PRO A 768 4.86 -49.81 4.42
C PRO A 768 3.37 -50.24 4.35
N GLN A 769 2.52 -49.75 5.28
CA GLN A 769 1.06 -49.90 5.15
C GLN A 769 0.31 -48.76 5.85
N VAL A 770 0.47 -47.53 5.37
CA VAL A 770 -0.44 -46.40 5.68
C VAL A 770 -0.45 -45.43 4.49
N PHE A 771 -0.95 -45.86 3.33
CA PHE A 771 -1.12 -44.97 2.17
C PHE A 771 -2.43 -45.21 1.38
N ASP A 772 -3.28 -46.15 1.80
CA ASP A 772 -4.53 -46.47 1.08
C ASP A 772 -5.81 -45.95 1.77
N ASP A 773 -5.72 -45.36 2.98
CA ASP A 773 -6.92 -44.87 3.70
C ASP A 773 -7.19 -43.36 3.49
N VAL A 774 -6.29 -42.61 2.85
CA VAL A 774 -6.47 -41.17 2.59
C VAL A 774 -7.04 -40.88 1.19
N LEU A 775 -7.04 -41.87 0.29
CA LEU A 775 -7.49 -41.70 -1.10
C LEU A 775 -8.98 -42.04 -1.34
N ALA A 776 -9.70 -42.49 -0.32
CA ALA A 776 -11.12 -42.82 -0.43
C ALA A 776 -12.08 -41.68 -0.03
N GLU A 777 -11.58 -40.60 0.60
CA GLU A 777 -12.43 -39.51 1.12
C GLU A 777 -12.41 -38.24 0.24
N LEU A 778 -11.48 -38.15 -0.72
CA LEU A 778 -11.34 -37.01 -1.65
C LEU A 778 -12.13 -37.15 -2.96
N CYS A 779 -12.94 -38.21 -3.13
CA CYS A 779 -13.85 -38.37 -4.29
C CYS A 779 -15.34 -38.18 -3.94
N SER A 780 -15.68 -37.59 -2.78
CA SER A 780 -17.08 -37.32 -2.40
C SER A 780 -17.38 -35.89 -1.94
N LEU A 781 -16.52 -34.93 -2.27
CA LEU A 781 -16.79 -33.49 -2.12
C LEU A 781 -16.81 -32.81 -3.49
#